data_AF-A0A0M8QH81-F1
#
_entry.id   AF-A0A0M8QH81-F1
#
_cell.length_a   1.000
_cell.length_b   1.000
_cell.length_c   1.000
_cell.angle_alpha   90.00
_cell.angle_beta   90.00
_cell.angle_gamma   90.00
#
_symmetry.space_group_name_H-M   'P 1'
#
loop_
_entity.id
_entity.type
_entity.pdbx_description
1 polymer ?
#
loop_
_entity_poly.entity_id
_entity_poly.type
_entity_poly.pdbx_seq_one_letter_code
_entity_poly.pdbx_strand_id
1 'polypeptide(L)'
;MLWTLSGDSGGALAAQARRLCDHLRTLPEWSPADVGLALAHATIPRRRRAALVARGREEFLDRLDALAGGHGAPGLVEGSAGPGTGVAFVFPGQGSQWPGMAAGLLASTPGFRTRMDACAQALEPFVDWSLMDVLRAEDGAPALERPDVVQPALFAVGVSLAGLWRDHGVEPSAVLGHSCGEISAAAVSGVLSLDDSARVVALWSQAQATLTGRGEMVSVMASVAEVTDRLEEYSGQLGIAAVNGPGSVIVSGDTAAATELIARLTADGVHARRIAVGLAAHSAHIDAIVPRLHADLDAVRPLPAGLPYYSGLTGDRLQEPVLDADYWARNLRGTVRFHEATAALLRDGHHTLLEISPHPVLTTALQATAAEQDVTAHVGATLRRGHGGRARFLTALGEAYVHGVTPDREAVFAGVGARPAELPVGLCEADDDAAPEVPEAALREEMARLTIVGQRERLLRLVSQEVAAVLGDTGPIDPSATFTALGLDSVTAVEIRNRLAAVTGAGTLPVTAVFDHPTPGQLAEVLRDELLSGSPQAGRRTDREAVDGLAPAAAATDDDAVAIVAMGCRYPGGADSPERLWRLLTDGTDAVTPFPGDRGWSLEGACAPEDVAPGRHYQREAGFLHDAGRFDAGFFGISPREALAMDPQQRLLLETSWETLERAGIDPHTLRGSGTGVYIGAMTMDYGPRLHEATDGNGHLLTGNTGSVASGRIAYALGLEGAAVTVDTACSSSLVALHLAVQALRGQECALALAGGATVMPTPGMFVEFSSQGALAADGRCKAFSAQADGFGLAEGVGVLLLERLSDARRNGHPVLAVVRGSAVNQDGASNG
;
A
#
# COMPACT_ATOMS: atom_id res chain seq x y z
N MET A 1 13.00 -3.29 -23.06
CA MET A 1 13.56 -4.55 -23.61
C MET A 1 14.04 -5.41 -22.45
N LEU A 2 14.16 -6.73 -22.64
CA LEU A 2 14.57 -7.70 -21.63
C LEU A 2 15.87 -8.37 -22.10
N TRP A 3 16.90 -8.40 -21.26
CA TRP A 3 18.13 -9.17 -21.46
C TRP A 3 18.22 -10.26 -20.41
N THR A 4 18.72 -11.43 -20.79
CA THR A 4 18.85 -12.58 -19.89
C THR A 4 20.28 -13.07 -19.83
N LEU A 5 20.79 -13.32 -18.64
CA LEU A 5 22.09 -13.93 -18.38
C LEU A 5 21.89 -15.19 -17.51
N SER A 6 22.82 -16.14 -17.58
CA SER A 6 22.79 -17.33 -16.73
C SER A 6 24.17 -17.95 -16.54
N GLY A 7 24.44 -18.41 -15.32
CA GLY A 7 25.66 -19.11 -14.94
C GLY A 7 25.40 -20.20 -13.90
N ASP A 8 26.47 -20.83 -13.42
CA ASP A 8 26.38 -21.88 -12.40
C ASP A 8 26.36 -21.30 -10.98
N SER A 9 26.96 -20.12 -10.79
CA SER A 9 27.03 -19.37 -9.53
C SER A 9 26.71 -17.88 -9.73
N GLY A 10 26.45 -17.15 -8.64
CA GLY A 10 26.33 -15.69 -8.67
C GLY A 10 27.64 -15.01 -9.08
N GLY A 11 28.79 -15.56 -8.67
CA GLY A 11 30.11 -15.10 -9.11
C GLY A 11 30.30 -15.18 -10.62
N ALA A 12 29.82 -16.26 -11.25
CA ALA A 12 29.84 -16.42 -12.72
C ALA A 12 28.94 -15.39 -13.42
N LEU A 13 27.74 -15.11 -12.89
CA LEU A 13 26.86 -14.04 -13.41
C LEU A 13 27.53 -12.65 -13.31
N ALA A 14 28.13 -12.33 -12.16
CA ALA A 14 28.82 -11.06 -11.97
C ALA A 14 30.06 -10.92 -12.89
N ALA A 15 30.81 -12.00 -13.11
CA ALA A 15 31.92 -12.03 -14.07
C ALA A 15 31.44 -11.85 -15.52
N GLN A 16 30.35 -12.53 -15.91
CA GLN A 16 29.70 -12.37 -17.21
C GLN A 16 29.23 -10.92 -17.43
N ALA A 17 28.62 -10.30 -16.41
CA ALA A 17 28.16 -8.91 -16.45
C ALA A 17 29.31 -7.91 -16.57
N ARG A 18 30.41 -8.09 -15.82
CA ARG A 18 31.65 -7.27 -15.94
C ARG A 18 32.20 -7.32 -17.37
N ARG A 19 32.46 -8.53 -17.89
CA ARG A 19 32.99 -8.75 -19.25
C ARG A 19 32.10 -8.10 -20.31
N LEU A 20 30.78 -8.19 -20.16
CA LEU A 20 29.83 -7.56 -21.08
C LEU A 20 29.83 -6.03 -20.97
N CYS A 21 29.83 -5.46 -19.76
CA CYS A 21 29.83 -4.01 -19.56
C CYS A 21 31.08 -3.36 -20.15
N ASP A 22 32.26 -3.90 -19.85
CA ASP A 22 33.54 -3.39 -20.35
C ASP A 22 33.62 -3.46 -21.89
N HIS A 23 33.21 -4.58 -22.49
CA HIS A 23 33.13 -4.75 -23.94
C HIS A 23 32.20 -3.71 -24.58
N LEU A 24 30.98 -3.57 -24.06
CA LEU A 24 30.00 -2.62 -24.59
C LEU A 24 30.48 -1.17 -24.46
N ARG A 25 31.15 -0.78 -23.38
CA ARG A 25 31.72 0.58 -23.22
C ARG A 25 32.75 0.91 -24.31
N THR A 26 33.46 -0.09 -24.84
CA THR A 26 34.40 0.10 -25.96
C THR A 26 33.75 0.12 -27.35
N LEU A 27 32.54 -0.42 -27.50
CA LEU A 27 31.80 -0.53 -28.77
C LEU A 27 30.40 0.13 -28.67
N PRO A 28 30.31 1.47 -28.83
CA PRO A 28 29.05 2.21 -28.73
C PRO A 28 28.09 2.00 -29.91
N GLU A 29 28.56 1.45 -31.03
CA GLU A 29 27.79 1.26 -32.26
C GLU A 29 26.75 0.14 -32.21
N TRP A 30 26.85 -0.76 -31.23
CA TRP A 30 25.85 -1.81 -31.01
C TRP A 30 24.64 -1.26 -30.24
N SER A 31 23.45 -1.43 -30.81
CA SER A 31 22.23 -1.09 -30.10
C SER A 31 21.96 -2.11 -28.98
N PRO A 32 21.25 -1.72 -27.91
CA PRO A 32 20.88 -2.67 -26.86
C PRO A 32 20.09 -3.88 -27.40
N ALA A 33 19.31 -3.71 -28.48
CA ALA A 33 18.58 -4.80 -29.11
C ALA A 33 19.51 -5.82 -29.79
N ASP A 34 20.58 -5.36 -30.46
CA ASP A 34 21.60 -6.21 -31.09
C ASP A 34 22.32 -7.10 -30.07
N VAL A 35 22.64 -6.52 -28.91
CA VAL A 35 23.25 -7.22 -27.78
C VAL A 35 22.28 -8.25 -27.18
N GLY A 36 21.00 -7.89 -27.04
CA GLY A 36 19.98 -8.78 -26.49
C GLY A 36 19.73 -10.00 -27.37
N LEU A 37 19.65 -9.80 -28.69
CA LEU A 37 19.54 -10.89 -29.65
C LEU A 37 20.79 -11.79 -29.62
N ALA A 38 21.99 -11.22 -29.53
CA ALA A 38 23.21 -12.02 -29.41
C ALA A 38 23.25 -12.85 -28.11
N LEU A 39 22.84 -12.27 -26.97
CA LEU A 39 22.75 -13.00 -25.70
C LEU A 39 21.69 -14.12 -25.75
N ALA A 40 20.57 -13.91 -26.45
CA ALA A 40 19.54 -14.92 -26.67
C ALA A 40 20.09 -16.14 -27.44
N HIS A 41 20.94 -15.92 -28.44
CA HIS A 41 21.59 -17.00 -29.19
C HIS A 41 22.74 -17.67 -28.41
N ALA A 42 23.57 -16.90 -27.68
CA ALA A 42 24.81 -17.39 -27.10
C ALA A 42 24.67 -18.03 -25.70
N THR A 43 23.61 -17.71 -24.95
CA THR A 43 23.49 -18.10 -23.54
C THR A 43 22.59 -19.32 -23.39
N ILE A 44 23.13 -20.48 -22.98
CA ILE A 44 22.33 -21.66 -22.59
C ILE A 44 21.82 -21.45 -21.15
N PRO A 45 20.51 -21.47 -20.86
CA PRO A 45 19.96 -21.24 -19.52
C PRO A 45 20.49 -22.22 -18.46
N ARG A 46 21.40 -21.74 -17.59
CA ARG A 46 21.91 -22.49 -16.43
C ARG A 46 21.02 -22.29 -15.18
N ARG A 47 21.47 -22.83 -14.04
CA ARG A 47 20.72 -22.79 -12.76
C ARG A 47 20.57 -21.38 -12.22
N ARG A 48 21.65 -20.62 -12.07
CA ARG A 48 21.59 -19.21 -11.64
C ARG A 48 21.29 -18.35 -12.86
N ARG A 49 20.35 -17.41 -12.71
CA ARG A 49 19.81 -16.60 -13.80
C ARG A 49 19.64 -15.16 -13.37
N ALA A 50 19.85 -14.23 -14.30
CA ALA A 50 19.57 -12.82 -14.13
C ALA A 50 18.77 -12.28 -15.32
N ALA A 51 17.83 -11.38 -15.05
CA ALA A 51 16.99 -10.69 -16.03
C ALA A 51 17.15 -9.17 -15.83
N LEU A 52 17.43 -8.45 -16.91
CA LEU A 52 17.59 -7.00 -16.92
C LEU A 52 16.51 -6.40 -17.81
N VAL A 53 15.73 -5.43 -17.32
CA VAL A 53 14.64 -4.78 -18.07
C VAL A 53 14.87 -3.27 -18.14
N ALA A 54 15.21 -2.78 -19.33
CA ALA A 54 15.62 -1.39 -19.57
C ALA A 54 14.86 -0.73 -20.73
N ARG A 55 14.74 0.60 -20.68
CA ARG A 55 14.18 1.41 -21.79
C ARG A 55 15.24 1.82 -22.81
N GLY A 56 16.50 1.94 -22.41
CA GLY A 56 17.60 2.42 -23.24
C GLY A 56 18.96 1.80 -22.90
N ARG A 57 20.02 2.30 -23.54
CA ARG A 57 21.40 1.78 -23.40
C ARG A 57 22.02 2.11 -22.04
N GLU A 58 21.80 3.32 -21.56
CA GLU A 58 22.32 3.82 -20.28
C GLU A 58 21.82 2.96 -19.11
N GLU A 59 20.50 2.89 -18.91
CA GLU A 59 19.92 2.04 -17.86
C GLU A 59 20.24 0.53 -18.02
N PHE A 60 20.64 0.06 -19.21
CA PHE A 60 21.07 -1.32 -19.43
C PHE A 60 22.51 -1.53 -18.91
N LEU A 61 23.40 -0.58 -19.18
CA LEU A 61 24.76 -0.57 -18.64
C LEU A 61 24.74 -0.43 -17.12
N ASP A 62 23.93 0.48 -16.56
CA ASP A 62 23.82 0.67 -15.10
C ASP A 62 23.41 -0.63 -14.37
N ARG A 63 22.49 -1.41 -14.97
CA ARG A 63 22.09 -2.73 -14.45
C ARG A 63 23.15 -3.81 -14.64
N LEU A 64 23.95 -3.74 -15.70
CA LEU A 64 25.10 -4.62 -15.87
C LEU A 64 26.18 -4.30 -14.83
N ASP A 65 26.47 -3.03 -14.56
CA ASP A 65 27.38 -2.59 -13.48
C ASP A 65 26.88 -3.02 -12.10
N ALA A 66 25.57 -2.91 -11.85
CA ALA A 66 24.95 -3.38 -10.62
C ALA A 66 25.19 -4.90 -10.43
N LEU A 67 24.77 -5.73 -11.40
CA LEU A 67 24.97 -7.18 -11.39
C LEU A 67 26.47 -7.55 -11.30
N ALA A 68 27.32 -6.83 -12.02
CA ALA A 68 28.78 -6.96 -11.99
C ALA A 68 29.38 -6.73 -10.59
N GLY A 69 28.78 -5.84 -9.80
CA GLY A 69 29.21 -5.57 -8.42
C GLY A 69 28.47 -6.36 -7.34
N GLY A 70 27.49 -7.21 -7.68
CA GLY A 70 26.62 -7.86 -6.68
C GLY A 70 25.60 -6.90 -6.03
N HIS A 71 25.30 -5.79 -6.71
CA HIS A 71 24.25 -4.84 -6.33
C HIS A 71 23.03 -5.16 -7.19
N GLY A 72 21.84 -5.28 -6.61
CA GLY A 72 20.62 -5.23 -7.42
C GLY A 72 20.22 -3.79 -7.71
N ALA A 73 19.43 -3.61 -8.77
CA ALA A 73 18.95 -2.32 -9.26
C ALA A 73 17.49 -2.45 -9.75
N PRO A 74 16.72 -1.36 -9.82
CA PRO A 74 15.34 -1.39 -10.33
C PRO A 74 15.24 -1.97 -11.75
N GLY A 75 14.54 -3.09 -11.91
CA GLY A 75 14.48 -3.83 -13.19
C GLY A 75 15.65 -4.79 -13.45
N LEU A 76 16.56 -5.01 -12.50
CA LEU A 76 17.44 -6.17 -12.44
C LEU A 76 16.84 -7.17 -11.45
N VAL A 77 16.61 -8.41 -11.90
CA VAL A 77 16.10 -9.52 -11.07
C VAL A 77 17.07 -10.68 -11.18
N GLU A 78 17.41 -11.30 -10.05
CA GLU A 78 18.24 -12.51 -9.98
C GLU A 78 17.46 -13.68 -9.37
N GLY A 79 17.86 -14.91 -9.67
CA GLY A 79 17.19 -16.09 -9.14
C GLY A 79 17.92 -17.41 -9.40
N SER A 80 17.28 -18.49 -8.98
CA SER A 80 17.66 -19.86 -9.32
C SER A 80 16.47 -20.57 -9.94
N ALA A 81 16.70 -21.26 -11.06
CA ALA A 81 15.75 -22.24 -11.57
C ALA A 81 15.48 -23.30 -10.49
N GLY A 82 14.20 -23.55 -10.20
CA GLY A 82 13.73 -24.60 -9.29
C GLY A 82 13.42 -25.91 -10.02
N PRO A 83 13.20 -27.03 -9.30
CA PRO A 83 12.92 -28.35 -9.88
C PRO A 83 11.46 -28.56 -10.33
N GLY A 84 10.68 -27.49 -10.54
CA GLY A 84 9.25 -27.58 -10.86
C GLY A 84 8.96 -27.98 -12.31
N THR A 85 7.81 -28.63 -12.53
CA THR A 85 7.36 -29.06 -13.87
C THR A 85 6.20 -28.22 -14.39
N GLY A 86 6.45 -27.48 -15.47
CA GLY A 86 5.43 -26.74 -16.21
C GLY A 86 4.95 -25.43 -15.53
N VAL A 87 4.24 -24.63 -16.31
CA VAL A 87 3.69 -23.33 -15.91
C VAL A 87 2.17 -23.43 -15.89
N ALA A 88 1.52 -23.13 -14.77
CA ALA A 88 0.07 -23.03 -14.69
C ALA A 88 -0.37 -21.57 -14.86
N PHE A 89 -1.37 -21.32 -15.71
CA PHE A 89 -1.99 -20.00 -15.85
C PHE A 89 -3.21 -19.92 -14.94
N VAL A 90 -3.22 -18.91 -14.07
CA VAL A 90 -4.28 -18.66 -13.10
C VAL A 90 -5.08 -17.42 -13.51
N PHE A 91 -6.39 -17.55 -13.64
CA PHE A 91 -7.29 -16.48 -14.08
C PHE A 91 -8.20 -16.04 -12.93
N PRO A 92 -8.04 -14.79 -12.42
CA PRO A 92 -8.90 -14.29 -11.35
C PRO A 92 -10.28 -13.90 -11.86
N GLY A 93 -11.23 -13.79 -10.92
CA GLY A 93 -12.52 -13.15 -11.16
C GLY A 93 -12.46 -11.62 -11.15
N GLN A 94 -13.62 -10.99 -10.95
CA GLN A 94 -13.76 -9.54 -10.82
C GLN A 94 -13.02 -8.99 -9.59
N GLY A 95 -12.31 -7.86 -9.77
CA GLY A 95 -11.53 -7.17 -8.73
C GLY A 95 -10.18 -6.63 -9.22
N SER A 96 -9.62 -7.22 -10.27
CA SER A 96 -8.34 -6.81 -10.87
C SER A 96 -8.43 -5.59 -11.81
N GLN A 97 -9.64 -5.12 -12.13
CA GLN A 97 -9.85 -4.03 -13.09
C GLN A 97 -9.36 -2.65 -12.61
N TRP A 98 -8.96 -1.83 -13.57
CA TRP A 98 -8.66 -0.41 -13.38
C TRP A 98 -8.79 0.36 -14.72
N PRO A 99 -9.11 1.67 -14.72
CA PRO A 99 -9.22 2.46 -15.95
C PRO A 99 -7.92 2.44 -16.77
N GLY A 100 -7.99 2.06 -18.05
CA GLY A 100 -6.81 1.96 -18.93
C GLY A 100 -5.97 0.69 -18.79
N MET A 101 -6.47 -0.36 -18.11
CA MET A 101 -5.69 -1.52 -17.65
C MET A 101 -4.83 -2.29 -18.66
N ALA A 102 -5.14 -2.19 -19.96
CA ALA A 102 -4.34 -2.77 -21.04
C ALA A 102 -3.98 -1.78 -22.16
N ALA A 103 -4.27 -0.49 -21.98
CA ALA A 103 -4.13 0.53 -23.04
C ALA A 103 -2.68 0.64 -23.57
N GLY A 104 -1.69 0.50 -22.69
CA GLY A 104 -0.27 0.51 -23.06
C GLY A 104 0.13 -0.69 -23.95
N LEU A 105 -0.39 -1.89 -23.68
CA LEU A 105 -0.19 -3.06 -24.54
C LEU A 105 -0.94 -2.92 -25.86
N LEU A 106 -2.19 -2.45 -25.85
CA LEU A 106 -2.97 -2.20 -27.07
C LEU A 106 -2.26 -1.22 -28.03
N ALA A 107 -1.63 -0.18 -27.49
CA ALA A 107 -0.88 0.81 -28.27
C ALA A 107 0.45 0.25 -28.82
N SER A 108 1.15 -0.62 -28.08
CA SER A 108 2.56 -0.97 -28.34
C SER A 108 2.82 -2.40 -28.84
N THR A 109 1.85 -3.30 -28.77
CA THR A 109 2.08 -4.74 -28.96
C THR A 109 1.06 -5.35 -29.96
N PRO A 110 1.42 -5.50 -31.25
CA PRO A 110 0.50 -5.94 -32.30
C PRO A 110 -0.21 -7.28 -32.02
N GLY A 111 0.51 -8.31 -31.57
CA GLY A 111 -0.11 -9.63 -31.26
C GLY A 111 -1.16 -9.56 -30.15
N PHE A 112 -0.94 -8.70 -29.14
CA PHE A 112 -1.93 -8.42 -28.10
C PHE A 112 -3.16 -7.70 -28.66
N ARG A 113 -2.95 -6.70 -29.52
CA ARG A 113 -4.04 -5.99 -30.21
C ARG A 113 -4.89 -6.93 -31.05
N THR A 114 -4.28 -7.78 -31.89
CA THR A 114 -5.00 -8.73 -32.75
C THR A 114 -5.88 -9.70 -31.95
N ARG A 115 -5.44 -10.13 -30.76
CA ARG A 115 -6.29 -10.94 -29.86
C ARG A 115 -7.41 -10.11 -29.22
N MET A 116 -7.16 -8.85 -28.85
CA MET A 116 -8.23 -7.98 -28.36
C MET A 116 -9.28 -7.70 -29.43
N ASP A 117 -8.86 -7.47 -30.68
CA ASP A 117 -9.76 -7.29 -31.82
C ASP A 117 -10.64 -8.54 -32.04
N ALA A 118 -10.05 -9.75 -31.94
CA ALA A 118 -10.79 -11.01 -32.02
C ALA A 118 -11.77 -11.19 -30.83
N CYS A 119 -11.38 -10.84 -29.60
CA CYS A 119 -12.28 -10.85 -28.45
C CYS A 119 -13.44 -9.84 -28.62
N ALA A 120 -13.16 -8.64 -29.16
CA ALA A 120 -14.19 -7.65 -29.44
C ALA A 120 -15.20 -8.17 -30.48
N GLN A 121 -14.72 -8.77 -31.57
CA GLN A 121 -15.56 -9.38 -32.60
C GLN A 121 -16.41 -10.55 -32.07
N ALA A 122 -15.85 -11.38 -31.18
CA ALA A 122 -16.58 -12.49 -30.56
C ALA A 122 -17.66 -12.01 -29.57
N LEU A 123 -17.47 -10.83 -28.95
CA LEU A 123 -18.44 -10.21 -28.02
C LEU A 123 -19.53 -9.40 -28.74
N GLU A 124 -19.25 -8.84 -29.93
CA GLU A 124 -20.15 -8.00 -30.72
C GLU A 124 -21.60 -8.53 -30.85
N PRO A 125 -21.88 -9.85 -31.02
CA PRO A 125 -23.26 -10.35 -31.11
C PRO A 125 -24.07 -10.26 -29.81
N PHE A 126 -23.42 -9.99 -28.68
CA PHE A 126 -24.01 -10.07 -27.34
C PHE A 126 -24.01 -8.74 -26.57
N VAL A 127 -23.24 -7.74 -26.98
CA VAL A 127 -23.11 -6.45 -26.26
C VAL A 127 -23.50 -5.26 -27.12
N ASP A 128 -23.96 -4.17 -26.48
CA ASP A 128 -24.34 -2.90 -27.13
C ASP A 128 -23.26 -1.81 -27.02
N TRP A 129 -22.04 -2.17 -26.59
CA TRP A 129 -20.93 -1.26 -26.30
C TRP A 129 -19.60 -1.75 -26.91
N SER A 130 -18.69 -0.80 -27.19
CA SER A 130 -17.35 -1.09 -27.73
C SER A 130 -16.36 -1.45 -26.61
N LEU A 131 -15.79 -2.65 -26.69
CA LEU A 131 -14.71 -3.09 -25.79
C LEU A 131 -13.48 -2.19 -25.88
N MET A 132 -13.19 -1.67 -27.07
CA MET A 132 -12.03 -0.81 -27.29
C MET A 132 -12.18 0.55 -26.58
N ASP A 133 -13.39 1.09 -26.57
CA ASP A 133 -13.70 2.41 -26.02
C ASP A 133 -13.70 2.32 -24.49
N VAL A 134 -14.24 1.23 -23.93
CA VAL A 134 -14.16 0.88 -22.50
C VAL A 134 -12.71 0.75 -22.03
N LEU A 135 -11.85 0.02 -22.77
CA LEU A 135 -10.46 -0.18 -22.38
C LEU A 135 -9.58 1.07 -22.51
N ARG A 136 -10.01 2.06 -23.31
CA ARG A 136 -9.36 3.37 -23.44
C ARG A 136 -9.98 4.45 -22.54
N ALA A 137 -11.12 4.17 -21.90
CA ALA A 137 -11.94 5.13 -21.17
C ALA A 137 -12.32 6.35 -22.04
N GLU A 138 -12.80 6.09 -23.27
CA GLU A 138 -13.31 7.15 -24.16
C GLU A 138 -14.65 7.72 -23.66
N ASP A 139 -14.89 9.01 -23.95
CA ASP A 139 -16.12 9.72 -23.52
C ASP A 139 -17.38 9.03 -24.06
N GLY A 140 -18.26 8.60 -23.14
CA GLY A 140 -19.49 7.89 -23.47
C GLY A 140 -19.39 6.36 -23.42
N ALA A 141 -18.21 5.79 -23.22
CA ALA A 141 -18.07 4.37 -22.89
C ALA A 141 -18.77 4.04 -21.55
N PRO A 142 -19.40 2.85 -21.40
CA PRO A 142 -20.06 2.49 -20.17
C PRO A 142 -19.05 2.24 -19.02
N ALA A 143 -19.49 2.55 -17.80
CA ALA A 143 -18.68 2.50 -16.58
C ALA A 143 -18.14 1.08 -16.30
N LEU A 144 -16.84 0.98 -15.94
CA LEU A 144 -16.12 -0.28 -15.70
C LEU A 144 -16.49 -0.95 -14.35
N GLU A 145 -17.43 -0.37 -13.62
CA GLU A 145 -18.04 -0.89 -12.39
C GLU A 145 -19.25 -1.79 -12.68
N ARG A 146 -19.84 -1.70 -13.88
CA ARG A 146 -20.99 -2.53 -14.31
C ARG A 146 -20.57 -4.00 -14.49
N PRO A 147 -21.24 -4.99 -13.85
CA PRO A 147 -20.92 -6.41 -14.02
C PRO A 147 -20.88 -6.86 -15.49
N ASP A 148 -21.86 -6.40 -16.28
CA ASP A 148 -22.05 -6.71 -17.71
C ASP A 148 -21.06 -6.02 -18.65
N VAL A 149 -20.17 -5.18 -18.12
CA VAL A 149 -19.09 -4.50 -18.85
C VAL A 149 -17.73 -5.01 -18.37
N VAL A 150 -17.55 -5.09 -17.04
CA VAL A 150 -16.27 -5.43 -16.42
C VAL A 150 -15.86 -6.87 -16.65
N GLN A 151 -16.77 -7.83 -16.59
CA GLN A 151 -16.42 -9.24 -16.74
C GLN A 151 -16.02 -9.59 -18.18
N PRO A 152 -16.75 -9.15 -19.23
CA PRO A 152 -16.29 -9.36 -20.61
C PRO A 152 -14.98 -8.61 -20.92
N ALA A 153 -14.75 -7.42 -20.34
CA ALA A 153 -13.48 -6.71 -20.49
C ALA A 153 -12.30 -7.44 -19.81
N LEU A 154 -12.50 -7.97 -18.59
CA LEU A 154 -11.50 -8.80 -17.90
C LEU A 154 -11.21 -10.10 -18.65
N PHE A 155 -12.23 -10.76 -19.20
CA PHE A 155 -12.08 -11.93 -20.06
C PHE A 155 -11.18 -11.63 -21.27
N ALA A 156 -11.49 -10.57 -22.01
CA ALA A 156 -10.74 -10.20 -23.21
C ALA A 156 -9.27 -9.83 -22.90
N VAL A 157 -9.02 -9.15 -21.77
CA VAL A 157 -7.66 -8.89 -21.27
C VAL A 157 -6.96 -10.19 -20.87
N GLY A 158 -7.60 -11.08 -20.11
CA GLY A 158 -7.03 -12.36 -19.67
C GLY A 158 -6.61 -13.26 -20.83
N VAL A 159 -7.50 -13.44 -21.82
CA VAL A 159 -7.20 -14.20 -23.05
C VAL A 159 -6.08 -13.56 -23.87
N SER A 160 -6.10 -12.24 -24.02
CA SER A 160 -5.07 -11.51 -24.78
C SER A 160 -3.69 -11.56 -24.10
N LEU A 161 -3.64 -11.52 -22.76
CA LEU A 161 -2.42 -11.70 -21.95
C LEU A 161 -1.91 -13.13 -22.00
N ALA A 162 -2.77 -14.14 -21.90
CA ALA A 162 -2.37 -15.55 -22.04
C ALA A 162 -1.70 -15.80 -23.40
N GLY A 163 -2.28 -15.26 -24.48
CA GLY A 163 -1.65 -15.30 -25.79
C GLY A 163 -0.35 -14.51 -25.88
N LEU A 164 -0.19 -13.41 -25.12
CA LEU A 164 1.07 -12.64 -25.09
C LEU A 164 2.21 -13.42 -24.41
N TRP A 165 1.91 -14.22 -23.38
CA TRP A 165 2.87 -15.16 -22.80
C TRP A 165 3.26 -16.26 -23.81
N ARG A 166 2.29 -16.82 -24.54
CA ARG A 166 2.52 -17.80 -25.62
C ARG A 166 3.37 -17.24 -26.76
N ASP A 167 3.14 -16.00 -27.19
CA ASP A 167 3.97 -15.30 -28.19
C ASP A 167 5.45 -15.20 -27.75
N HIS A 168 5.75 -15.31 -26.45
CA HIS A 168 7.09 -15.34 -25.88
C HIS A 168 7.50 -16.76 -25.42
N GLY A 169 6.93 -17.81 -26.03
CA GLY A 169 7.28 -19.21 -25.79
C GLY A 169 6.89 -19.78 -24.43
N VAL A 170 6.10 -19.06 -23.63
CA VAL A 170 5.62 -19.55 -22.32
C VAL A 170 4.25 -20.19 -22.50
N GLU A 171 4.26 -21.49 -22.82
CA GLU A 171 3.05 -22.30 -22.91
C GLU A 171 2.58 -22.79 -21.53
N PRO A 172 1.29 -22.65 -21.17
CA PRO A 172 0.75 -23.24 -19.95
C PRO A 172 0.64 -24.75 -20.07
N SER A 173 1.06 -25.46 -19.01
CA SER A 173 0.84 -26.90 -18.81
C SER A 173 -0.46 -27.22 -18.08
N ALA A 174 -1.14 -26.21 -17.53
CA ALA A 174 -2.42 -26.31 -16.83
C ALA A 174 -3.10 -24.93 -16.76
N VAL A 175 -4.42 -24.92 -16.55
CA VAL A 175 -5.18 -23.69 -16.24
C VAL A 175 -6.00 -23.85 -14.96
N LEU A 176 -6.14 -22.76 -14.21
CA LEU A 176 -7.00 -22.64 -13.03
C LEU A 176 -7.77 -21.31 -13.12
N GLY A 177 -9.06 -21.31 -12.81
CA GLY A 177 -9.89 -20.11 -12.79
C GLY A 177 -10.62 -19.89 -11.47
N HIS A 178 -10.92 -18.63 -11.17
CA HIS A 178 -11.72 -18.20 -10.02
C HIS A 178 -12.99 -17.49 -10.49
N SER A 179 -14.17 -18.02 -10.14
CA SER A 179 -15.46 -17.46 -10.57
C SER A 179 -15.47 -17.23 -12.10
N CYS A 180 -15.87 -16.04 -12.59
CA CYS A 180 -15.84 -15.69 -14.01
C CYS A 180 -14.45 -15.81 -14.68
N GLY A 181 -13.35 -15.86 -13.93
CA GLY A 181 -12.01 -16.17 -14.45
C GLY A 181 -11.91 -17.58 -15.08
N GLU A 182 -12.77 -18.52 -14.68
CA GLU A 182 -12.91 -19.82 -15.32
C GLU A 182 -13.28 -19.73 -16.82
N ILE A 183 -14.00 -18.69 -17.24
CA ILE A 183 -14.39 -18.50 -18.65
C ILE A 183 -13.16 -18.19 -19.51
N SER A 184 -12.19 -17.44 -18.95
CA SER A 184 -10.87 -17.21 -19.57
C SER A 184 -10.02 -18.48 -19.60
N ALA A 185 -10.03 -19.27 -18.52
CA ALA A 185 -9.37 -20.57 -18.47
C ALA A 185 -9.94 -21.54 -19.52
N ALA A 186 -11.25 -21.52 -19.74
CA ALA A 186 -11.94 -22.36 -20.74
C ALA A 186 -11.54 -22.02 -22.18
N ALA A 187 -11.42 -20.73 -22.50
CA ALA A 187 -10.90 -20.28 -23.79
C ALA A 187 -9.41 -20.67 -23.98
N VAL A 188 -8.58 -20.48 -22.95
CA VAL A 188 -7.13 -20.69 -23.04
C VAL A 188 -6.73 -22.17 -23.09
N SER A 189 -7.53 -23.05 -22.47
CA SER A 189 -7.42 -24.52 -22.55
C SER A 189 -8.04 -25.13 -23.81
N GLY A 190 -8.80 -24.35 -24.58
CA GLY A 190 -9.50 -24.80 -25.78
C GLY A 190 -10.75 -25.65 -25.50
N VAL A 191 -11.20 -25.76 -24.24
CA VAL A 191 -12.46 -26.44 -23.89
C VAL A 191 -13.66 -25.66 -24.41
N LEU A 192 -13.56 -24.33 -24.51
CA LEU A 192 -14.52 -23.51 -25.25
C LEU A 192 -13.83 -22.80 -26.41
N SER A 193 -14.58 -22.60 -27.49
CA SER A 193 -14.18 -21.69 -28.57
C SER A 193 -14.21 -20.24 -28.08
N LEU A 194 -13.52 -19.32 -28.78
CA LEU A 194 -13.53 -17.91 -28.42
C LEU A 194 -14.96 -17.34 -28.44
N ASP A 195 -15.77 -17.73 -29.43
CA ASP A 195 -17.16 -17.29 -29.59
C ASP A 195 -18.08 -17.84 -28.48
N ASP A 196 -17.89 -19.10 -28.07
CA ASP A 196 -18.65 -19.68 -26.95
C ASP A 196 -18.22 -19.08 -25.61
N SER A 197 -16.93 -18.84 -25.37
CA SER A 197 -16.48 -18.13 -24.17
C SER A 197 -16.99 -16.69 -24.12
N ALA A 198 -17.02 -15.99 -25.26
CA ALA A 198 -17.58 -14.64 -25.38
C ALA A 198 -19.10 -14.64 -25.10
N ARG A 199 -19.84 -15.62 -25.66
CA ARG A 199 -21.25 -15.86 -25.33
C ARG A 199 -21.46 -16.08 -23.84
N VAL A 200 -20.67 -16.98 -23.24
CA VAL A 200 -20.76 -17.29 -21.80
C VAL A 200 -20.54 -16.02 -20.99
N VAL A 201 -19.41 -15.31 -21.13
CA VAL A 201 -19.13 -14.14 -20.28
C VAL A 201 -20.14 -13.00 -20.48
N ALA A 202 -20.60 -12.75 -21.71
CA ALA A 202 -21.58 -11.69 -21.97
C ALA A 202 -22.94 -12.02 -21.36
N LEU A 203 -23.51 -13.20 -21.66
CA LEU A 203 -24.86 -13.54 -21.21
C LEU A 203 -24.92 -13.86 -19.70
N TRP A 204 -23.86 -14.46 -19.15
CA TRP A 204 -23.65 -14.62 -17.71
C TRP A 204 -23.70 -13.27 -16.98
N SER A 205 -22.87 -12.32 -17.42
CA SER A 205 -22.71 -11.04 -16.72
C SER A 205 -23.94 -10.14 -16.87
N GLN A 206 -24.64 -10.21 -18.01
CA GLN A 206 -25.96 -9.60 -18.19
C GLN A 206 -27.06 -10.26 -17.33
N ALA A 207 -27.02 -11.56 -17.09
CA ALA A 207 -27.93 -12.22 -16.15
C ALA A 207 -27.64 -11.76 -14.71
N GLN A 208 -26.37 -11.72 -14.30
CA GLN A 208 -25.96 -11.15 -13.01
C GLN A 208 -26.39 -9.70 -12.83
N ALA A 209 -26.23 -8.85 -13.86
CA ALA A 209 -26.57 -7.43 -13.78
C ALA A 209 -28.05 -7.17 -13.41
N THR A 210 -28.97 -8.11 -13.71
CA THR A 210 -30.38 -8.02 -13.26
C THR A 210 -30.59 -8.15 -11.75
N LEU A 211 -29.57 -8.62 -11.02
CA LEU A 211 -29.53 -8.73 -9.56
C LEU A 211 -28.77 -7.57 -8.89
N THR A 212 -28.35 -6.55 -9.63
CA THR A 212 -27.69 -5.36 -9.06
C THR A 212 -28.57 -4.72 -7.97
N GLY A 213 -27.98 -4.45 -6.81
CA GLY A 213 -28.67 -3.97 -5.61
C GLY A 213 -29.35 -5.07 -4.78
N ARG A 214 -29.15 -6.36 -5.10
CA ARG A 214 -29.72 -7.49 -4.35
C ARG A 214 -28.62 -8.32 -3.68
N GLY A 215 -28.53 -8.16 -2.37
CA GLY A 215 -27.55 -8.84 -1.54
C GLY A 215 -26.14 -8.23 -1.63
N GLU A 216 -25.24 -8.76 -0.81
CA GLU A 216 -23.88 -8.27 -0.61
C GLU A 216 -22.86 -9.41 -0.63
N MET A 217 -21.58 -9.02 -0.71
CA MET A 217 -20.44 -9.92 -0.51
C MET A 217 -19.49 -9.34 0.54
N VAL A 218 -18.95 -10.20 1.41
CA VAL A 218 -18.09 -9.83 2.54
C VAL A 218 -16.81 -10.67 2.50
N SER A 219 -15.65 -10.03 2.47
CA SER A 219 -14.36 -10.68 2.65
C SER A 219 -14.08 -10.80 4.15
N VAL A 220 -13.77 -12.01 4.61
CA VAL A 220 -13.49 -12.34 6.01
C VAL A 220 -12.10 -12.99 6.11
N MET A 221 -11.26 -12.47 6.99
CA MET A 221 -9.90 -12.98 7.25
C MET A 221 -9.93 -13.99 8.40
N ALA A 222 -10.48 -15.18 8.13
CA ALA A 222 -10.57 -16.30 9.05
C ALA A 222 -10.57 -17.62 8.26
N SER A 223 -10.48 -18.76 8.94
CA SER A 223 -10.56 -20.08 8.29
C SER A 223 -11.99 -20.43 7.86
N VAL A 224 -12.11 -21.37 6.90
CA VAL A 224 -13.41 -21.86 6.43
C VAL A 224 -14.25 -22.49 7.56
N ALA A 225 -13.63 -23.14 8.53
CA ALA A 225 -14.31 -23.72 9.69
C ALA A 225 -14.91 -22.62 10.58
N GLU A 226 -14.08 -21.65 11.01
CA GLU A 226 -14.50 -20.54 11.87
C GLU A 226 -15.62 -19.67 11.26
N VAL A 227 -15.64 -19.55 9.93
CA VAL A 227 -16.72 -18.86 9.20
C VAL A 227 -17.95 -19.75 9.10
N THR A 228 -17.81 -21.05 8.85
CA THR A 228 -18.95 -21.99 8.77
C THR A 228 -19.72 -22.01 10.09
N ASP A 229 -19.04 -22.16 11.23
CA ASP A 229 -19.65 -22.18 12.56
C ASP A 229 -20.45 -20.89 12.84
N ARG A 230 -19.92 -19.73 12.43
CA ARG A 230 -20.58 -18.42 12.59
C ARG A 230 -21.76 -18.21 11.63
N LEU A 231 -21.81 -18.94 10.51
CA LEU A 231 -22.90 -18.85 9.54
C LEU A 231 -24.11 -19.71 9.90
N GLU A 232 -24.04 -20.57 10.92
CA GLU A 232 -25.19 -21.36 11.39
C GLU A 232 -26.37 -20.45 11.80
N GLU A 233 -26.10 -19.33 12.47
CA GLU A 233 -27.12 -18.32 12.85
C GLU A 233 -27.76 -17.61 11.64
N TYR A 234 -27.07 -17.59 10.50
CA TYR A 234 -27.50 -16.93 9.26
C TYR A 234 -28.01 -17.91 8.19
N SER A 235 -28.34 -19.14 8.60
CA SER A 235 -28.77 -20.21 7.70
C SER A 235 -29.91 -19.77 6.78
N GLY A 236 -29.69 -19.91 5.46
CA GLY A 236 -30.60 -19.49 4.41
C GLY A 236 -30.51 -18.03 3.98
N GLN A 237 -29.88 -17.15 4.77
CA GLN A 237 -29.66 -15.73 4.44
C GLN A 237 -28.25 -15.46 3.92
N LEU A 238 -27.23 -16.13 4.49
CA LEU A 238 -25.83 -16.04 4.08
C LEU A 238 -25.25 -17.42 3.75
N GLY A 239 -24.23 -17.44 2.89
CA GLY A 239 -23.46 -18.63 2.56
C GLY A 239 -22.04 -18.29 2.10
N ILE A 240 -21.15 -19.29 2.10
CA ILE A 240 -19.77 -19.12 1.65
C ILE A 240 -19.74 -19.03 0.12
N ALA A 241 -19.36 -17.87 -0.39
CA ALA A 241 -19.19 -17.59 -1.81
C ALA A 241 -17.88 -18.16 -2.36
N ALA A 242 -16.78 -18.03 -1.61
CA ALA A 242 -15.47 -18.51 -2.02
C ALA A 242 -14.57 -18.83 -0.82
N VAL A 243 -13.70 -19.82 -1.00
CA VAL A 243 -12.58 -20.13 -0.11
C VAL A 243 -11.32 -19.95 -0.93
N ASN A 244 -10.67 -18.80 -0.74
CA ASN A 244 -9.52 -18.39 -1.56
C ASN A 244 -8.22 -19.02 -1.03
N GLY A 245 -8.08 -19.15 0.28
CA GLY A 245 -6.92 -19.74 0.94
C GLY A 245 -7.21 -20.02 2.42
N PRO A 246 -6.24 -20.54 3.19
CA PRO A 246 -6.46 -21.07 4.54
C PRO A 246 -7.02 -20.05 5.55
N GLY A 247 -6.79 -18.76 5.34
CA GLY A 247 -7.32 -17.66 6.16
C GLY A 247 -8.05 -16.57 5.34
N SER A 248 -8.64 -16.92 4.19
CA SER A 248 -9.33 -15.96 3.32
C SER A 248 -10.61 -16.56 2.74
N VAL A 249 -11.74 -16.12 3.28
CA VAL A 249 -13.09 -16.62 2.94
C VAL A 249 -13.97 -15.45 2.52
N ILE A 250 -14.79 -15.67 1.49
CA ILE A 250 -15.79 -14.71 1.04
C ILE A 250 -17.18 -15.26 1.39
N VAL A 251 -17.99 -14.45 2.06
CA VAL A 251 -19.41 -14.72 2.38
C VAL A 251 -20.28 -13.90 1.43
N SER A 252 -21.47 -14.40 1.09
CA SER A 252 -22.46 -13.67 0.28
C SER A 252 -23.89 -13.97 0.73
N GLY A 253 -24.81 -13.05 0.45
CA GLY A 253 -26.24 -13.22 0.71
C GLY A 253 -26.94 -11.91 1.06
N ASP A 254 -27.93 -11.96 1.95
CA ASP A 254 -28.80 -10.82 2.27
C ASP A 254 -28.03 -9.62 2.84
N THR A 255 -28.33 -8.41 2.34
CA THR A 255 -27.66 -7.15 2.72
C THR A 255 -27.72 -6.86 4.22
N ALA A 256 -28.87 -7.14 4.87
CA ALA A 256 -29.05 -6.93 6.30
C ALA A 256 -28.19 -7.89 7.12
N ALA A 257 -28.25 -9.19 6.82
CA ALA A 257 -27.45 -10.22 7.48
C ALA A 257 -25.94 -9.98 7.27
N ALA A 258 -25.51 -9.60 6.06
CA ALA A 258 -24.13 -9.27 5.77
C ALA A 258 -23.62 -8.07 6.59
N THR A 259 -24.47 -7.06 6.80
CA THR A 259 -24.16 -5.89 7.63
C THR A 259 -24.01 -6.29 9.10
N GLU A 260 -24.92 -7.13 9.61
CA GLU A 260 -24.85 -7.66 10.97
C GLU A 260 -23.60 -8.53 11.20
N LEU A 261 -23.29 -9.43 10.26
CA LEU A 261 -22.10 -10.28 10.30
C LEU A 261 -20.82 -9.45 10.36
N ILE A 262 -20.69 -8.38 9.56
CA ILE A 262 -19.54 -7.47 9.64
C ILE A 262 -19.42 -6.85 11.04
N ALA A 263 -20.53 -6.36 11.61
CA ALA A 263 -20.53 -5.75 12.93
C ALA A 263 -20.10 -6.74 14.04
N ARG A 264 -20.61 -7.98 14.00
CA ARG A 264 -20.22 -9.04 14.94
C ARG A 264 -18.76 -9.45 14.79
N LEU A 265 -18.30 -9.74 13.57
CA LEU A 265 -16.89 -10.09 13.30
C LEU A 265 -15.94 -8.98 13.75
N THR A 266 -16.31 -7.71 13.54
CA THR A 266 -15.51 -6.55 13.99
C THR A 266 -15.47 -6.47 15.52
N ALA A 267 -16.56 -6.75 16.22
CA ALA A 267 -16.61 -6.79 17.68
C ALA A 267 -15.76 -7.95 18.26
N ASP A 268 -15.69 -9.07 17.55
CA ASP A 268 -14.83 -10.23 17.87
C ASP A 268 -13.34 -10.02 17.50
N GLY A 269 -12.99 -8.88 16.86
CA GLY A 269 -11.63 -8.59 16.40
C GLY A 269 -11.23 -9.29 15.09
N VAL A 270 -12.17 -9.93 14.39
CA VAL A 270 -11.94 -10.58 13.09
C VAL A 270 -12.09 -9.56 11.96
N HIS A 271 -11.06 -9.40 11.12
CA HIS A 271 -11.11 -8.46 10.01
C HIS A 271 -12.12 -8.90 8.93
N ALA A 272 -13.20 -8.11 8.79
CA ALA A 272 -14.24 -8.32 7.78
C ALA A 272 -14.52 -7.01 7.03
N ARG A 273 -14.67 -7.08 5.70
CA ARG A 273 -14.96 -5.91 4.84
C ARG A 273 -15.94 -6.24 3.72
N ARG A 274 -16.84 -5.31 3.41
CA ARG A 274 -17.74 -5.42 2.26
C ARG A 274 -16.97 -5.30 0.94
N ILE A 275 -17.37 -6.06 -0.07
CA ILE A 275 -16.79 -6.04 -1.41
C ILE A 275 -17.73 -5.27 -2.33
N ALA A 276 -17.20 -4.26 -3.04
CA ALA A 276 -17.98 -3.40 -3.94
C ALA A 276 -18.34 -4.10 -5.27
N VAL A 277 -19.13 -5.18 -5.19
CA VAL A 277 -19.74 -5.87 -6.36
C VAL A 277 -21.19 -5.43 -6.56
N GLY A 278 -21.90 -5.08 -5.49
CA GLY A 278 -23.29 -4.62 -5.53
C GLY A 278 -24.33 -5.71 -5.82
N LEU A 279 -23.95 -7.00 -5.71
CA LEU A 279 -24.85 -8.16 -5.77
C LEU A 279 -24.23 -9.35 -5.02
N ALA A 280 -25.08 -10.29 -4.57
CA ALA A 280 -24.63 -11.51 -3.89
C ALA A 280 -24.38 -12.68 -4.87
N ALA A 281 -23.23 -12.68 -5.56
CA ALA A 281 -22.79 -13.82 -6.37
C ALA A 281 -22.45 -15.05 -5.49
N HIS A 282 -22.57 -16.26 -6.05
CA HIS A 282 -22.34 -17.52 -5.31
C HIS A 282 -23.27 -17.70 -4.09
N SER A 283 -24.50 -17.20 -4.19
CA SER A 283 -25.54 -17.23 -3.14
C SER A 283 -26.89 -17.71 -3.69
N ALA A 284 -27.88 -17.91 -2.81
CA ALA A 284 -29.27 -18.21 -3.18
C ALA A 284 -29.94 -17.15 -4.08
N HIS A 285 -29.42 -15.91 -4.13
CA HIS A 285 -29.90 -14.88 -5.06
C HIS A 285 -29.76 -15.30 -6.53
N ILE A 286 -28.77 -16.15 -6.85
CA ILE A 286 -28.52 -16.65 -8.19
C ILE A 286 -29.62 -17.60 -8.68
N ASP A 287 -30.35 -18.26 -7.76
CA ASP A 287 -31.45 -19.18 -8.11
C ASP A 287 -32.55 -18.47 -8.95
N ALA A 288 -32.70 -17.15 -8.81
CA ALA A 288 -33.61 -16.33 -9.60
C ALA A 288 -33.22 -16.19 -11.09
N ILE A 289 -31.95 -16.41 -11.45
CA ILE A 289 -31.43 -16.27 -12.83
C ILE A 289 -30.96 -17.60 -13.44
N VAL A 290 -30.87 -18.69 -12.68
CA VAL A 290 -30.53 -20.03 -13.21
C VAL A 290 -31.36 -20.45 -14.45
N PRO A 291 -32.69 -20.28 -14.49
CA PRO A 291 -33.47 -20.64 -15.68
C PRO A 291 -33.10 -19.82 -16.93
N ARG A 292 -32.70 -18.55 -16.74
CA ARG A 292 -32.21 -17.70 -17.81
C ARG A 292 -30.83 -18.17 -18.28
N LEU A 293 -29.90 -18.46 -17.37
CA LEU A 293 -28.57 -18.96 -17.72
C LEU A 293 -28.64 -20.26 -18.54
N HIS A 294 -29.53 -21.19 -18.17
CA HIS A 294 -29.75 -22.41 -18.94
C HIS A 294 -30.26 -22.13 -20.37
N ALA A 295 -31.20 -21.21 -20.54
CA ALA A 295 -31.73 -20.85 -21.85
C ALA A 295 -30.72 -20.07 -22.71
N ASP A 296 -30.05 -19.08 -22.13
CA ASP A 296 -29.09 -18.20 -22.80
C ASP A 296 -27.82 -18.97 -23.24
N LEU A 297 -27.42 -19.99 -22.48
CA LEU A 297 -26.21 -20.79 -22.72
C LEU A 297 -26.46 -22.18 -23.35
N ASP A 298 -27.70 -22.56 -23.67
CA ASP A 298 -28.05 -23.85 -24.29
C ASP A 298 -27.27 -24.16 -25.58
N ALA A 299 -26.82 -23.12 -26.29
CA ALA A 299 -26.06 -23.24 -27.53
C ALA A 299 -24.54 -23.47 -27.35
N VAL A 300 -23.98 -23.35 -26.14
CA VAL A 300 -22.54 -23.53 -25.86
C VAL A 300 -22.11 -24.98 -26.10
N ARG A 301 -21.01 -25.24 -26.83
CA ARG A 301 -20.57 -26.60 -27.16
C ARG A 301 -19.13 -26.86 -26.67
N PRO A 302 -18.95 -27.48 -25.48
CA PRO A 302 -17.64 -27.87 -24.99
C PRO A 302 -16.89 -28.80 -25.95
N LEU A 303 -15.59 -28.54 -26.08
CA LEU A 303 -14.64 -29.31 -26.87
C LEU A 303 -13.71 -30.11 -25.94
N PRO A 304 -13.06 -31.18 -26.44
CA PRO A 304 -12.03 -31.88 -25.67
C PRO A 304 -10.89 -30.93 -25.26
N ALA A 305 -10.52 -30.96 -23.98
CA ALA A 305 -9.50 -30.07 -23.44
C ALA A 305 -8.12 -30.29 -24.05
N GLY A 306 -7.46 -29.22 -24.48
CA GLY A 306 -6.05 -29.25 -24.84
C GLY A 306 -5.12 -29.23 -23.62
N LEU A 307 -5.60 -28.81 -22.45
CA LEU A 307 -4.82 -28.65 -21.21
C LEU A 307 -5.59 -29.18 -19.98
N PRO A 308 -4.87 -29.66 -18.94
CA PRO A 308 -5.43 -29.88 -17.61
C PRO A 308 -6.17 -28.65 -17.09
N TYR A 309 -7.43 -28.84 -16.69
CA TYR A 309 -8.33 -27.79 -16.24
C TYR A 309 -8.69 -28.01 -14.77
N TYR A 310 -8.31 -27.07 -13.90
CA TYR A 310 -8.64 -27.09 -12.47
C TYR A 310 -9.80 -26.13 -12.22
N SER A 311 -10.88 -26.67 -11.66
CA SER A 311 -12.15 -25.97 -11.49
C SER A 311 -12.27 -25.40 -10.09
N GLY A 312 -12.55 -24.10 -10.00
CA GLY A 312 -12.89 -23.45 -8.75
C GLY A 312 -14.23 -23.96 -8.19
N LEU A 313 -15.18 -24.34 -9.04
CA LEU A 313 -16.43 -24.98 -8.59
C LEU A 313 -16.21 -26.33 -7.92
N THR A 314 -15.38 -27.23 -8.49
CA THR A 314 -15.21 -28.58 -7.93
C THR A 314 -14.10 -28.67 -6.89
N GLY A 315 -13.12 -27.76 -6.90
CA GLY A 315 -11.96 -27.81 -6.01
C GLY A 315 -10.86 -28.78 -6.49
N ASP A 316 -10.93 -29.25 -7.73
CA ASP A 316 -10.02 -30.27 -8.26
C ASP A 316 -9.91 -30.19 -9.80
N ARG A 317 -9.05 -31.04 -10.39
CA ARG A 317 -8.93 -31.23 -11.83
C ARG A 317 -10.16 -31.92 -12.42
N LEU A 318 -10.73 -31.32 -13.46
CA LEU A 318 -11.74 -31.97 -14.29
C LEU A 318 -11.07 -33.00 -15.21
N GLN A 319 -11.48 -34.27 -15.12
CA GLN A 319 -10.98 -35.34 -15.99
C GLN A 319 -11.52 -35.19 -17.41
N GLU A 320 -12.83 -34.92 -17.52
CA GLU A 320 -13.53 -34.57 -18.76
C GLU A 320 -14.30 -33.27 -18.51
N PRO A 321 -13.75 -32.09 -18.85
CA PRO A 321 -14.37 -30.81 -18.55
C PRO A 321 -15.56 -30.52 -19.49
N VAL A 322 -16.76 -30.92 -19.04
CA VAL A 322 -18.02 -30.54 -19.68
C VAL A 322 -18.46 -29.18 -19.13
N LEU A 323 -18.05 -28.10 -19.81
CA LEU A 323 -18.32 -26.71 -19.43
C LEU A 323 -19.58 -26.16 -20.14
N ASP A 324 -20.70 -26.86 -19.95
CA ASP A 324 -22.00 -26.54 -20.56
C ASP A 324 -22.82 -25.54 -19.74
N ALA A 325 -24.07 -25.29 -20.15
CA ALA A 325 -24.97 -24.35 -19.49
C ALA A 325 -25.25 -24.68 -18.01
N ASP A 326 -25.31 -25.97 -17.66
CA ASP A 326 -25.51 -26.44 -16.27
C ASP A 326 -24.23 -26.27 -15.45
N TYR A 327 -23.06 -26.54 -16.03
CA TYR A 327 -21.79 -26.22 -15.40
C TYR A 327 -21.70 -24.73 -15.04
N TRP A 328 -22.00 -23.84 -15.98
CA TRP A 328 -21.89 -22.40 -15.75
C TRP A 328 -22.93 -21.88 -14.74
N ALA A 329 -24.16 -22.37 -14.78
CA ALA A 329 -25.16 -22.03 -13.76
C ALA A 329 -24.74 -22.52 -12.36
N ARG A 330 -24.20 -23.74 -12.24
CA ARG A 330 -23.62 -24.24 -10.98
C ARG A 330 -22.38 -23.46 -10.54
N ASN A 331 -21.54 -23.01 -11.47
CA ASN A 331 -20.34 -22.22 -11.16
C ASN A 331 -20.71 -20.88 -10.54
N LEU A 332 -21.69 -20.18 -11.11
CA LEU A 332 -22.19 -18.91 -10.57
C LEU A 332 -22.95 -19.08 -9.24
N ARG A 333 -23.62 -20.22 -9.05
CA ARG A 333 -24.46 -20.49 -7.87
C ARG A 333 -23.70 -21.09 -6.68
N GLY A 334 -22.68 -21.90 -6.95
CA GLY A 334 -21.93 -22.67 -5.96
C GLY A 334 -20.70 -21.92 -5.43
N THR A 335 -20.17 -22.41 -4.31
CA THR A 335 -18.96 -21.88 -3.67
C THR A 335 -17.72 -22.10 -4.56
N VAL A 336 -16.88 -21.06 -4.69
CA VAL A 336 -15.58 -21.16 -5.36
C VAL A 336 -14.52 -21.72 -4.41
N ARG A 337 -14.23 -23.01 -4.52
CA ARG A 337 -13.26 -23.82 -3.76
C ARG A 337 -11.82 -23.61 -4.28
N PHE A 338 -11.40 -22.36 -4.44
CA PHE A 338 -10.12 -22.02 -5.08
C PHE A 338 -8.88 -22.50 -4.31
N HIS A 339 -8.94 -22.49 -2.97
CA HIS A 339 -7.92 -23.07 -2.09
C HIS A 339 -7.65 -24.55 -2.42
N GLU A 340 -8.72 -25.34 -2.51
CA GLU A 340 -8.63 -26.77 -2.83
C GLU A 340 -8.11 -27.01 -4.25
N ALA A 341 -8.61 -26.26 -5.24
CA ALA A 341 -8.17 -26.36 -6.62
C ALA A 341 -6.68 -26.00 -6.79
N THR A 342 -6.19 -25.02 -6.00
CA THR A 342 -4.77 -24.67 -5.93
C THR A 342 -3.94 -25.78 -5.28
N ALA A 343 -4.42 -26.38 -4.19
CA ALA A 343 -3.75 -27.51 -3.55
C ALA A 343 -3.69 -28.74 -4.49
N ALA A 344 -4.76 -29.02 -5.26
CA ALA A 344 -4.75 -30.06 -6.29
C ALA A 344 -3.71 -29.79 -7.39
N LEU A 345 -3.67 -28.56 -7.91
CA LEU A 345 -2.72 -28.10 -8.91
C LEU A 345 -1.25 -28.26 -8.45
N LEU A 346 -0.97 -27.95 -7.18
CA LEU A 346 0.35 -28.12 -6.56
C LEU A 346 0.71 -29.61 -6.40
N ARG A 347 -0.23 -30.46 -5.95
CA ARG A 347 -0.01 -31.92 -5.80
C ARG A 347 0.32 -32.61 -7.13
N ASP A 348 -0.22 -32.12 -8.24
CA ASP A 348 0.07 -32.60 -9.59
C ASP A 348 1.44 -32.07 -10.15
N GLY A 349 2.21 -31.32 -9.36
CA GLY A 349 3.60 -30.92 -9.65
C GLY A 349 3.77 -29.56 -10.31
N HIS A 350 2.70 -28.75 -10.42
CA HIS A 350 2.75 -27.42 -11.03
C HIS A 350 3.24 -26.36 -10.04
N HIS A 351 4.56 -26.19 -9.95
CA HIS A 351 5.19 -25.26 -8.99
C HIS A 351 5.49 -23.86 -9.55
N THR A 352 5.05 -23.55 -10.78
CA THR A 352 5.15 -22.19 -11.36
C THR A 352 3.74 -21.71 -11.71
N LEU A 353 3.21 -20.77 -10.93
CA LEU A 353 1.85 -20.26 -11.03
C LEU A 353 1.90 -18.81 -11.50
N LEU A 354 1.35 -18.51 -12.68
CA LEU A 354 1.32 -17.15 -13.23
C LEU A 354 -0.12 -16.62 -13.25
N GLU A 355 -0.38 -15.54 -12.52
CA GLU A 355 -1.66 -14.85 -12.56
C GLU A 355 -1.76 -14.00 -13.85
N ILE A 356 -2.72 -14.36 -14.70
CA ILE A 356 -2.92 -13.77 -16.03
C ILE A 356 -4.01 -12.69 -15.92
N SER A 357 -3.62 -11.54 -15.35
CA SER A 357 -4.56 -10.49 -14.96
C SER A 357 -4.01 -9.08 -15.19
N PRO A 358 -4.90 -8.06 -15.29
CA PRO A 358 -4.52 -6.65 -15.31
C PRO A 358 -3.89 -6.14 -13.99
N HIS A 359 -4.08 -6.88 -12.89
CA HIS A 359 -3.49 -6.61 -11.57
C HIS A 359 -3.66 -7.85 -10.67
N PRO A 360 -2.64 -8.25 -9.89
CA PRO A 360 -2.71 -9.42 -9.02
C PRO A 360 -3.76 -9.27 -7.92
N VAL A 361 -4.63 -10.29 -7.79
CA VAL A 361 -5.61 -10.37 -6.70
C VAL A 361 -5.67 -11.75 -6.03
N LEU A 362 -4.98 -12.76 -6.58
CA LEU A 362 -4.92 -14.13 -6.05
C LEU A 362 -3.51 -14.56 -5.62
N THR A 363 -2.45 -13.84 -6.00
CA THR A 363 -1.05 -14.18 -5.66
C THR A 363 -0.83 -14.51 -4.18
N THR A 364 -1.36 -13.71 -3.27
CA THR A 364 -1.28 -13.96 -1.81
C THR A 364 -1.95 -15.27 -1.40
N ALA A 365 -3.10 -15.60 -1.99
CA ALA A 365 -3.84 -16.82 -1.69
C ALA A 365 -3.15 -18.08 -2.25
N LEU A 366 -2.58 -17.97 -3.45
CA LEU A 366 -1.72 -18.99 -4.06
C LEU A 366 -0.48 -19.26 -3.19
N GLN A 367 0.21 -18.20 -2.74
CA GLN A 367 1.40 -18.29 -1.88
C GLN A 367 1.06 -18.90 -0.50
N ALA A 368 -0.05 -18.50 0.11
CA ALA A 368 -0.51 -19.08 1.38
C ALA A 368 -0.85 -20.58 1.25
N THR A 369 -1.45 -20.98 0.13
CA THR A 369 -1.74 -22.39 -0.15
C THR A 369 -0.45 -23.19 -0.37
N ALA A 370 0.52 -22.66 -1.12
CA ALA A 370 1.81 -23.31 -1.33
C ALA A 370 2.58 -23.51 -0.01
N ALA A 371 2.55 -22.52 0.88
CA ALA A 371 3.16 -22.60 2.22
C ALA A 371 2.47 -23.63 3.13
N GLU A 372 1.13 -23.72 3.11
CA GLU A 372 0.38 -24.74 3.86
C GLU A 372 0.73 -26.17 3.42
N GLN A 373 0.98 -26.37 2.12
CA GLN A 373 1.33 -27.67 1.54
C GLN A 373 2.85 -27.99 1.62
N ASP A 374 3.67 -27.13 2.22
CA ASP A 374 5.15 -27.23 2.26
C ASP A 374 5.80 -27.33 0.86
N VAL A 375 5.23 -26.64 -0.14
CA VAL A 375 5.71 -26.64 -1.53
C VAL A 375 6.38 -25.31 -1.87
N THR A 376 7.64 -25.36 -2.28
CA THR A 376 8.33 -24.20 -2.86
C THR A 376 7.82 -23.93 -4.28
N ALA A 377 6.86 -23.03 -4.41
CA ALA A 377 6.29 -22.60 -5.69
C ALA A 377 6.64 -21.14 -6.03
N HIS A 378 6.95 -20.86 -7.30
CA HIS A 378 6.99 -19.50 -7.82
C HIS A 378 5.57 -19.02 -8.13
N VAL A 379 5.18 -17.87 -7.60
CA VAL A 379 3.92 -17.21 -7.90
C VAL A 379 4.21 -15.84 -8.50
N GLY A 380 3.87 -15.66 -9.78
CA GLY A 380 4.13 -14.44 -10.56
C GLY A 380 2.83 -13.75 -11.01
N ALA A 381 2.92 -12.46 -11.36
CA ALA A 381 1.79 -11.65 -11.80
C ALA A 381 2.10 -10.90 -13.11
N THR A 382 1.14 -10.88 -14.04
CA THR A 382 1.37 -10.35 -15.39
C THR A 382 1.44 -8.82 -15.45
N LEU A 383 0.34 -8.13 -15.15
CA LEU A 383 0.27 -6.65 -15.09
C LEU A 383 -0.03 -6.16 -13.67
N ARG A 384 0.07 -4.84 -13.45
CA ARG A 384 -0.30 -4.18 -12.18
C ARG A 384 -0.99 -2.84 -12.46
N ARG A 385 -1.75 -2.34 -11.48
CA ARG A 385 -2.42 -1.03 -11.51
C ARG A 385 -1.42 0.07 -11.86
N GLY A 386 -1.79 0.96 -12.79
CA GLY A 386 -0.90 2.00 -13.34
C GLY A 386 0.14 1.51 -14.36
N HIS A 387 0.37 0.20 -14.49
CA HIS A 387 1.50 -0.39 -15.22
C HIS A 387 1.06 -1.37 -16.34
N GLY A 388 0.03 -1.00 -17.10
CA GLY A 388 -0.60 -1.81 -18.17
C GLY A 388 0.14 -1.81 -19.52
N GLY A 389 1.48 -1.86 -19.51
CA GLY A 389 2.32 -1.68 -20.69
C GLY A 389 3.43 -2.74 -20.86
N ARG A 390 4.07 -2.76 -22.03
CA ARG A 390 5.09 -3.77 -22.41
C ARG A 390 6.26 -3.85 -21.42
N ALA A 391 6.62 -2.75 -20.74
CA ALA A 391 7.69 -2.76 -19.73
C ALA A 391 7.38 -3.72 -18.57
N ARG A 392 6.21 -3.60 -17.92
CA ARG A 392 5.82 -4.48 -16.81
C ARG A 392 5.65 -5.94 -17.23
N PHE A 393 5.11 -6.19 -18.43
CA PHE A 393 5.07 -7.55 -18.98
C PHE A 393 6.47 -8.15 -19.15
N LEU A 394 7.44 -7.38 -19.67
CA LEU A 394 8.83 -7.83 -19.79
C LEU A 394 9.50 -8.04 -18.42
N THR A 395 9.13 -7.27 -17.39
CA THR A 395 9.53 -7.54 -16.00
C THR A 395 8.97 -8.87 -15.52
N ALA A 396 7.67 -9.13 -15.70
CA ALA A 396 7.05 -10.41 -15.35
C ALA A 396 7.71 -11.60 -16.09
N LEU A 397 8.02 -11.44 -17.37
CA LEU A 397 8.74 -12.44 -18.18
C LEU A 397 10.16 -12.70 -17.65
N GLY A 398 10.85 -11.65 -17.18
CA GLY A 398 12.14 -11.75 -16.50
C GLY A 398 12.07 -12.45 -15.14
N GLU A 399 11.05 -12.12 -14.33
CA GLU A 399 10.77 -12.77 -13.05
C GLU A 399 10.50 -14.28 -13.25
N ALA A 400 9.67 -14.66 -14.22
CA ALA A 400 9.43 -16.04 -14.59
C ALA A 400 10.73 -16.73 -15.08
N TYR A 401 11.54 -16.05 -15.90
CA TYR A 401 12.80 -16.58 -16.42
C TYR A 401 13.77 -16.99 -15.29
N VAL A 402 13.98 -16.13 -14.29
CA VAL A 402 14.96 -16.42 -13.24
C VAL A 402 14.55 -17.56 -12.30
N HIS A 403 13.24 -17.87 -12.22
CA HIS A 403 12.69 -18.97 -11.42
C HIS A 403 12.62 -20.31 -12.17
N GLY A 404 12.90 -20.34 -13.47
CA GLY A 404 13.08 -21.58 -14.23
C GLY A 404 12.46 -21.58 -15.62
N VAL A 405 11.46 -20.73 -15.89
CA VAL A 405 10.79 -20.64 -17.20
C VAL A 405 11.82 -20.30 -18.28
N THR A 406 11.70 -20.92 -19.45
CA THR A 406 12.58 -20.66 -20.60
C THR A 406 11.74 -20.06 -21.73
N PRO A 407 11.49 -18.73 -21.71
CA PRO A 407 10.75 -18.07 -22.78
C PRO A 407 11.53 -18.10 -24.09
N ASP A 408 10.83 -17.89 -25.20
CA ASP A 408 11.45 -17.50 -26.45
C ASP A 408 12.06 -16.10 -26.27
N ARG A 409 13.38 -16.07 -26.22
CA ARG A 409 14.18 -14.85 -26.03
C ARG A 409 14.39 -14.08 -27.33
N GLU A 410 14.23 -14.70 -28.48
CA GLU A 410 14.29 -14.03 -29.78
C GLU A 410 12.98 -13.25 -30.03
N ALA A 411 11.83 -13.81 -29.62
CA ALA A 411 10.52 -13.14 -29.67
C ALA A 411 10.49 -11.77 -28.97
N VAL A 412 11.29 -11.57 -27.91
CA VAL A 412 11.46 -10.27 -27.22
C VAL A 412 11.93 -9.16 -28.17
N PHE A 413 12.74 -9.50 -29.18
CA PHE A 413 13.35 -8.60 -30.16
C PHE A 413 12.68 -8.65 -31.54
N ALA A 414 11.66 -9.50 -31.72
CA ALA A 414 10.89 -9.57 -32.96
C ALA A 414 10.29 -8.20 -33.33
N GLY A 415 10.47 -7.81 -34.59
CA GLY A 415 10.01 -6.51 -35.11
C GLY A 415 10.93 -5.31 -34.81
N VAL A 416 11.99 -5.46 -34.02
CA VAL A 416 12.92 -4.35 -33.67
C VAL A 416 14.03 -4.15 -34.72
N GLY A 417 14.19 -5.09 -35.66
CA GLY A 417 15.20 -5.01 -36.74
C GLY A 417 16.65 -5.22 -36.25
N ALA A 418 16.82 -5.82 -35.06
CA ALA A 418 18.13 -6.10 -34.47
C ALA A 418 18.93 -7.14 -35.28
N ARG A 419 20.25 -7.01 -35.24
CA ARG A 419 21.22 -7.98 -35.77
C ARG A 419 22.12 -8.45 -34.62
N PRO A 420 22.54 -9.73 -34.53
CA PRO A 420 23.37 -10.17 -33.41
C PRO A 420 24.68 -9.37 -33.32
N ALA A 421 24.93 -8.75 -32.17
CA ALA A 421 26.20 -8.11 -31.85
C ALA A 421 27.33 -9.12 -31.64
N GLU A 422 28.57 -8.69 -31.86
CA GLU A 422 29.75 -9.47 -31.46
C GLU A 422 29.90 -9.39 -29.94
N LEU A 423 29.78 -10.54 -29.26
CA LEU A 423 29.96 -10.69 -27.82
C LEU A 423 31.43 -10.95 -27.45
N PRO A 424 31.89 -10.59 -26.24
CA PRO A 424 33.28 -10.82 -25.84
C PRO A 424 33.59 -12.31 -25.77
N VAL A 425 34.81 -12.67 -26.18
CA VAL A 425 35.34 -14.04 -26.07
C VAL A 425 35.36 -14.45 -24.59
N GLY A 426 35.00 -15.69 -24.29
CA GLY A 426 34.93 -16.20 -22.92
C GLY A 426 33.77 -15.67 -22.07
N LEU A 427 32.77 -15.00 -22.65
CA LEU A 427 31.61 -14.49 -21.91
C LEU A 427 30.98 -15.56 -20.98
N CYS A 428 30.80 -16.78 -21.49
CA CYS A 428 30.19 -17.93 -20.79
C CYS A 428 31.20 -18.95 -20.22
N GLU A 429 32.50 -18.63 -20.25
CA GLU A 429 33.55 -19.45 -19.62
C GLU A 429 33.51 -19.26 -18.10
N ALA A 430 33.75 -20.36 -17.37
CA ALA A 430 33.74 -20.36 -15.91
C ALA A 430 35.11 -19.91 -15.37
N ASP A 431 35.11 -18.92 -14.48
CA ASP A 431 36.25 -18.65 -13.62
C ASP A 431 36.23 -19.69 -12.47
N ASP A 432 37.13 -20.68 -12.52
CA ASP A 432 37.21 -21.81 -11.58
C ASP A 432 37.51 -21.40 -10.10
N ASP A 433 37.85 -20.14 -9.85
CA ASP A 433 38.19 -19.61 -8.51
C ASP A 433 36.97 -19.21 -7.64
N ALA A 434 35.74 -19.35 -8.14
CA ALA A 434 34.52 -19.01 -7.39
C ALA A 434 33.92 -20.24 -6.66
N ALA A 435 34.34 -20.47 -5.41
CA ALA A 435 33.82 -21.54 -4.56
C ALA A 435 32.28 -21.49 -4.36
N PRO A 436 31.60 -22.64 -4.19
CA PRO A 436 30.15 -22.70 -4.11
C PRO A 436 29.61 -22.34 -2.72
N GLU A 437 29.25 -21.07 -2.49
CA GLU A 437 28.47 -20.67 -1.30
C GLU A 437 26.95 -20.93 -1.50
N VAL A 438 26.34 -21.58 -0.50
CA VAL A 438 24.88 -21.77 -0.40
C VAL A 438 24.24 -20.45 0.03
N PRO A 439 23.22 -19.90 -0.66
CA PRO A 439 22.78 -18.51 -0.49
C PRO A 439 22.37 -18.12 0.95
N GLU A 440 21.77 -19.05 1.69
CA GLU A 440 21.30 -18.83 3.06
C GLU A 440 22.45 -18.72 4.10
N ALA A 441 23.55 -19.46 3.86
CA ALA A 441 24.79 -19.27 4.61
C ALA A 441 25.54 -18.03 4.12
N ALA A 442 25.58 -17.83 2.80
CA ALA A 442 26.29 -16.73 2.13
C ALA A 442 25.84 -15.36 2.64
N LEU A 443 24.54 -15.07 2.67
CA LEU A 443 24.05 -13.76 3.13
C LEU A 443 24.32 -13.55 4.62
N ARG A 444 24.13 -14.58 5.46
CA ARG A 444 24.37 -14.48 6.91
C ARG A 444 25.86 -14.31 7.23
N GLU A 445 26.74 -14.99 6.50
CA GLU A 445 28.19 -14.80 6.60
C GLU A 445 28.67 -13.48 5.98
N GLU A 446 28.09 -13.02 4.86
CA GLU A 446 28.34 -11.70 4.27
C GLU A 446 27.97 -10.61 5.28
N MET A 447 26.79 -10.70 5.91
CA MET A 447 26.37 -9.79 6.99
C MET A 447 27.35 -9.84 8.16
N ALA A 448 27.78 -11.02 8.62
CA ALA A 448 28.74 -11.16 9.71
C ALA A 448 30.15 -10.61 9.37
N ARG A 449 30.50 -10.51 8.08
CA ARG A 449 31.76 -9.94 7.58
C ARG A 449 31.71 -8.42 7.34
N LEU A 450 30.52 -7.82 7.28
CA LEU A 450 30.32 -6.38 7.04
C LEU A 450 30.23 -5.58 8.35
N THR A 451 30.59 -4.30 8.28
CA THR A 451 30.33 -3.34 9.38
C THR A 451 28.82 -3.08 9.50
N ILE A 452 28.36 -2.55 10.64
CA ILE A 452 26.95 -2.19 10.86
C ILE A 452 26.42 -1.28 9.73
N VAL A 453 27.24 -0.35 9.24
CA VAL A 453 26.89 0.52 8.08
C VAL A 453 26.78 -0.30 6.79
N GLY A 454 27.75 -1.20 6.52
CA GLY A 454 27.71 -2.06 5.33
C GLY A 454 26.54 -3.06 5.34
N GLN A 455 26.16 -3.59 6.51
CA GLN A 455 24.97 -4.43 6.69
C GLN A 455 23.70 -3.64 6.33
N ARG A 456 23.55 -2.43 6.88
CA ARG A 456 22.43 -1.51 6.60
C ARG A 456 22.31 -1.20 5.11
N GLU A 457 23.40 -0.75 4.49
CA GLU A 457 23.42 -0.43 3.05
C GLU A 457 23.08 -1.64 2.18
N ARG A 458 23.54 -2.84 2.55
CA ARG A 458 23.30 -4.07 1.79
C ARG A 458 21.85 -4.55 1.89
N LEU A 459 21.28 -4.54 3.09
CA LEU A 459 19.89 -4.94 3.34
C LEU A 459 18.89 -3.91 2.82
N LEU A 460 19.17 -2.61 2.95
CA LEU A 460 18.35 -1.57 2.33
C LEU A 460 18.34 -1.74 0.80
N ARG A 461 19.49 -2.01 0.18
CA ARG A 461 19.55 -2.31 -1.26
C ARG A 461 18.64 -3.48 -1.60
N LEU A 462 18.71 -4.57 -0.83
CA LEU A 462 17.91 -5.78 -1.04
C LEU A 462 16.40 -5.49 -0.93
N VAL A 463 15.97 -4.73 0.08
CA VAL A 463 14.55 -4.35 0.22
C VAL A 463 14.11 -3.44 -0.93
N SER A 464 14.89 -2.40 -1.27
CA SER A 464 14.59 -1.53 -2.42
C SER A 464 14.55 -2.29 -3.76
N GLN A 465 15.30 -3.39 -3.91
CA GLN A 465 15.24 -4.27 -5.09
C GLN A 465 13.93 -5.04 -5.16
N GLU A 466 13.52 -5.71 -4.08
CA GLU A 466 12.26 -6.45 -4.06
C GLU A 466 11.04 -5.51 -4.17
N VAL A 467 11.11 -4.31 -3.58
CA VAL A 467 10.11 -3.24 -3.75
C VAL A 467 10.02 -2.80 -5.22
N ALA A 468 11.15 -2.51 -5.86
CA ALA A 468 11.18 -2.14 -7.28
C ALA A 468 10.64 -3.27 -8.19
N ALA A 469 11.00 -4.52 -7.89
CA ALA A 469 10.56 -5.68 -8.65
C ALA A 469 9.04 -5.90 -8.52
N VAL A 470 8.49 -5.79 -7.31
CA VAL A 470 7.03 -5.85 -7.07
C VAL A 470 6.30 -4.68 -7.71
N LEU A 471 6.83 -3.45 -7.70
CA LEU A 471 6.19 -2.32 -8.38
C LEU A 471 6.30 -2.40 -9.90
N GLY A 472 7.34 -3.06 -10.42
CA GLY A 472 7.68 -3.04 -11.84
C GLY A 472 8.25 -1.71 -12.31
N ASP A 473 8.64 -0.83 -11.37
CA ASP A 473 9.32 0.43 -11.68
C ASP A 473 10.82 0.21 -11.90
N THR A 474 11.36 1.04 -12.77
CA THR A 474 12.77 1.11 -13.17
C THR A 474 13.49 2.32 -12.56
N GLY A 475 12.79 3.18 -11.82
CA GLY A 475 13.35 4.30 -11.07
C GLY A 475 13.92 3.91 -9.69
N PRO A 476 14.79 4.73 -9.09
CA PRO A 476 15.30 4.50 -7.73
C PRO A 476 14.15 4.61 -6.72
N ILE A 477 13.95 3.54 -5.94
CA ILE A 477 12.98 3.51 -4.84
C ILE A 477 13.52 4.35 -3.68
N ASP A 478 12.78 5.37 -3.30
CA ASP A 478 13.04 6.18 -2.10
C ASP A 478 12.96 5.29 -0.84
N PRO A 479 14.06 5.12 -0.07
CA PRO A 479 14.09 4.35 1.18
C PRO A 479 13.08 4.80 2.24
N SER A 480 12.66 6.06 2.19
CA SER A 480 11.82 6.74 3.18
C SER A 480 10.36 6.90 2.76
N ALA A 481 10.05 6.69 1.47
CA ALA A 481 8.68 6.75 0.99
C ALA A 481 7.87 5.55 1.52
N THR A 482 6.63 5.80 1.93
CA THR A 482 5.76 4.71 2.38
C THR A 482 5.43 3.79 1.21
N PHE A 483 5.27 2.50 1.48
CA PHE A 483 4.86 1.54 0.46
C PHE A 483 3.57 1.98 -0.26
N THR A 484 2.60 2.54 0.47
CA THR A 484 1.38 3.11 -0.13
C THR A 484 1.65 4.29 -1.08
N ALA A 485 2.58 5.18 -0.75
CA ALA A 485 2.99 6.29 -1.64
C ALA A 485 3.79 5.80 -2.86
N LEU A 486 4.54 4.71 -2.70
CA LEU A 486 5.21 3.99 -3.78
C LEU A 486 4.24 3.18 -4.67
N GLY A 487 2.95 3.14 -4.34
CA GLY A 487 1.91 2.47 -5.14
C GLY A 487 1.57 1.04 -4.71
N LEU A 488 1.99 0.62 -3.51
CA LEU A 488 1.59 -0.65 -2.93
C LEU A 488 0.18 -0.62 -2.32
N ASP A 489 -0.54 -1.72 -2.52
CA ASP A 489 -1.74 -2.12 -1.80
C ASP A 489 -1.48 -3.32 -0.86
N SER A 490 -2.54 -3.76 -0.17
CA SER A 490 -2.50 -4.88 0.77
C SER A 490 -2.08 -6.23 0.15
N VAL A 491 -2.17 -6.43 -1.16
CA VAL A 491 -1.73 -7.67 -1.84
C VAL A 491 -0.23 -7.58 -2.12
N THR A 492 0.23 -6.46 -2.67
CA THR A 492 1.66 -6.21 -2.94
C THR A 492 2.51 -6.16 -1.66
N ALA A 493 1.96 -5.70 -0.54
CA ALA A 493 2.63 -5.73 0.75
C ALA A 493 2.99 -7.16 1.20
N VAL A 494 2.05 -8.10 1.07
CA VAL A 494 2.30 -9.52 1.40
C VAL A 494 3.24 -10.18 0.39
N GLU A 495 3.19 -9.77 -0.88
CA GLU A 495 4.12 -10.24 -1.90
C GLU A 495 5.58 -9.87 -1.58
N ILE A 496 5.85 -8.61 -1.17
CA ILE A 496 7.19 -8.18 -0.73
C ILE A 496 7.66 -9.00 0.46
N ARG A 497 6.81 -9.19 1.47
CA ARG A 497 7.11 -10.00 2.66
C ARG A 497 7.57 -11.41 2.26
N ASN A 498 6.83 -12.06 1.37
CA ASN A 498 7.11 -13.41 0.92
C ASN A 498 8.40 -13.50 0.09
N ARG A 499 8.68 -12.52 -0.77
CA ARG A 499 9.94 -12.45 -1.55
C ARG A 499 11.15 -12.24 -0.65
N LEU A 500 11.06 -11.32 0.32
CA LEU A 500 12.14 -11.07 1.27
C LEU A 500 12.42 -12.29 2.17
N ALA A 501 11.40 -12.98 2.66
CA ALA A 501 11.57 -14.24 3.40
C ALA A 501 12.30 -15.30 2.54
N ALA A 502 11.92 -15.44 1.27
CA ALA A 502 12.54 -16.40 0.35
C ALA A 502 14.00 -16.07 -0.01
N VAL A 503 14.35 -14.79 -0.16
CA VAL A 503 15.73 -14.38 -0.51
C VAL A 503 16.67 -14.36 0.71
N THR A 504 16.14 -14.10 1.90
CA THR A 504 16.95 -14.00 3.13
C THR A 504 17.03 -15.29 3.94
N GLY A 505 16.09 -16.22 3.78
CA GLY A 505 16.00 -17.42 4.61
C GLY A 505 15.58 -17.13 6.06
N ALA A 506 15.10 -15.91 6.36
CA ALA A 506 14.51 -15.58 7.65
C ALA A 506 13.09 -16.19 7.72
N GLY A 507 12.99 -17.39 8.30
CA GLY A 507 11.76 -18.18 8.39
C GLY A 507 10.64 -17.59 9.26
N THR A 508 10.78 -16.35 9.75
CA THR A 508 9.98 -15.76 10.83
C THR A 508 9.48 -14.34 10.55
N LEU A 509 9.61 -13.81 9.33
CA LEU A 509 9.07 -12.49 8.95
C LEU A 509 7.53 -12.46 9.12
N PRO A 510 6.96 -11.67 10.05
CA PRO A 510 5.51 -11.65 10.31
C PRO A 510 4.69 -11.24 9.09
N VAL A 511 3.44 -11.72 9.01
CA VAL A 511 2.51 -11.35 7.91
C VAL A 511 2.23 -9.83 7.91
N THR A 512 2.28 -9.20 9.09
CA THR A 512 2.07 -7.77 9.30
C THR A 512 3.31 -6.92 9.03
N ALA A 513 4.52 -7.49 8.88
CA ALA A 513 5.77 -6.74 8.90
C ALA A 513 5.89 -5.61 7.85
N VAL A 514 5.25 -5.75 6.69
CA VAL A 514 5.26 -4.71 5.63
C VAL A 514 4.22 -3.60 5.90
N PHE A 515 3.27 -3.85 6.81
CA PHE A 515 2.34 -2.86 7.37
C PHE A 515 2.92 -2.20 8.63
N ASP A 516 3.58 -2.99 9.50
CA ASP A 516 4.23 -2.54 10.74
C ASP A 516 5.49 -1.68 10.47
N HIS A 517 6.13 -1.91 9.33
CA HIS A 517 7.36 -1.22 8.89
C HIS A 517 7.15 -0.63 7.50
N PRO A 518 6.37 0.47 7.36
CA PRO A 518 5.77 0.91 6.10
C PRO A 518 6.73 1.49 5.06
N THR A 519 8.05 1.43 5.26
CA THR A 519 9.07 1.96 4.34
C THR A 519 10.16 0.92 4.03
N PRO A 520 10.84 0.99 2.86
CA PRO A 520 11.95 0.09 2.53
C PRO A 520 13.08 0.12 3.58
N GLY A 521 13.37 1.28 4.16
CA GLY A 521 14.40 1.43 5.20
C GLY A 521 14.06 0.73 6.51
N GLN A 522 12.83 0.88 7.01
CA GLN A 522 12.40 0.23 8.26
C GLN A 522 12.37 -1.31 8.12
N LEU A 523 11.88 -1.81 6.98
CA LEU A 523 11.82 -3.24 6.71
C LEU A 523 13.23 -3.88 6.56
N ALA A 524 14.23 -3.11 6.13
CA ALA A 524 15.62 -3.54 6.05
C ALA A 524 16.30 -3.66 7.44
N GLU A 525 15.96 -2.79 8.39
CA GLU A 525 16.43 -2.89 9.78
C GLU A 525 15.91 -4.16 10.46
N VAL A 526 14.63 -4.46 10.30
CA VAL A 526 13.97 -5.64 10.88
C VAL A 526 14.54 -6.94 10.32
N LEU A 527 14.81 -6.97 9.01
CA LEU A 527 15.52 -8.06 8.36
C LEU A 527 16.93 -8.29 8.91
N ARG A 528 17.66 -7.22 9.26
CA ARG A 528 18.98 -7.34 9.89
C ARG A 528 18.88 -8.03 11.25
N ASP A 529 17.93 -7.60 12.07
CA ASP A 529 17.82 -8.03 13.45
C ASP A 529 17.33 -9.49 13.55
N GLU A 530 16.43 -9.92 12.66
CA GLU A 530 16.06 -11.34 12.46
C GLU A 530 17.25 -12.19 11.95
N LEU A 531 18.03 -11.69 10.98
CA LEU A 531 19.16 -12.45 10.41
C LEU A 531 20.33 -12.66 11.39
N LEU A 532 20.55 -11.71 12.31
CA LEU A 532 21.69 -11.70 13.25
C LEU A 532 21.36 -12.29 14.63
N SER A 533 20.09 -12.38 15.02
CA SER A 533 19.69 -12.92 16.34
C SER A 533 19.76 -14.46 16.45
N GLY A 534 19.94 -15.17 15.33
CA GLY A 534 19.95 -16.64 15.23
C GLY A 534 21.16 -17.39 15.80
N SER A 535 21.88 -16.88 16.80
CA SER A 535 23.02 -17.58 17.44
C SER A 535 22.63 -18.24 18.78
N PRO A 536 22.66 -19.58 18.92
CA PRO A 536 22.29 -20.24 20.16
C PRO A 536 23.44 -20.17 21.19
N GLN A 537 23.39 -19.23 22.13
CA GLN A 537 24.31 -19.21 23.27
C GLN A 537 23.60 -19.57 24.59
N ALA A 538 23.94 -20.73 25.11
CA ALA A 538 23.29 -21.33 26.27
C ALA A 538 23.73 -20.72 27.61
N GLY A 539 22.75 -20.59 28.51
CA GLY A 539 22.97 -20.87 29.93
C GLY A 539 22.99 -19.68 30.89
N ARG A 540 21.85 -19.46 31.55
CA ARG A 540 21.75 -19.52 33.03
C ARG A 540 20.30 -19.62 33.51
N ARG A 541 19.89 -20.83 33.89
CA ARG A 541 19.01 -21.07 35.06
C ARG A 541 19.71 -20.47 36.30
N THR A 542 19.10 -20.12 37.42
CA THR A 542 18.13 -20.87 38.23
C THR A 542 17.33 -19.96 39.17
N ASP A 543 16.16 -20.30 39.70
CA ASP A 543 15.03 -21.18 39.32
C ASP A 543 13.94 -20.86 40.41
N ARG A 544 12.70 -20.47 40.07
CA ARG A 544 11.57 -20.41 41.04
C ARG A 544 10.25 -20.84 40.39
N GLU A 545 9.80 -22.05 40.73
CA GLU A 545 8.60 -22.71 40.22
C GLU A 545 7.33 -22.34 41.03
N ALA A 546 6.15 -22.56 40.43
CA ALA A 546 4.90 -23.03 41.06
C ALA A 546 4.23 -22.17 42.17
N VAL A 547 2.92 -21.86 42.22
CA VAL A 547 1.70 -21.94 41.37
C VAL A 547 0.72 -20.85 41.96
N ASP A 548 -0.45 -20.45 41.46
CA ASP A 548 -1.34 -20.79 40.33
C ASP A 548 -2.25 -19.58 39.99
N GLY A 549 -3.01 -19.64 38.88
CA GLY A 549 -4.14 -18.72 38.61
C GLY A 549 -4.20 -18.20 37.16
N LEU A 550 -5.20 -18.63 36.39
CA LEU A 550 -5.42 -18.21 35.00
C LEU A 550 -5.96 -16.77 34.88
N ALA A 551 -5.22 -15.91 34.17
CA ALA A 551 -5.71 -14.77 33.39
C ALA A 551 -4.61 -14.33 32.39
N PRO A 552 -4.95 -13.77 31.21
CA PRO A 552 -3.95 -13.53 30.16
C PRO A 552 -2.98 -12.41 30.53
N ALA A 553 -1.68 -12.68 30.40
CA ALA A 553 -0.65 -11.66 30.56
C ALA A 553 -0.67 -10.72 29.35
N ALA A 554 -1.02 -9.45 29.60
CA ALA A 554 -0.72 -8.37 28.66
C ALA A 554 0.78 -8.33 28.35
N ALA A 555 1.14 -7.85 27.16
CA ALA A 555 2.53 -7.50 26.86
C ALA A 555 3.05 -6.58 27.96
N ALA A 556 4.23 -6.90 28.50
CA ALA A 556 4.81 -6.15 29.61
C ALA A 556 5.08 -4.72 29.15
N THR A 557 4.24 -3.78 29.57
CA THR A 557 4.50 -2.36 29.40
C THR A 557 5.78 -2.01 30.13
N ASP A 558 6.73 -1.42 29.43
CA ASP A 558 7.81 -0.67 30.06
C ASP A 558 7.17 0.41 30.95
N ASP A 559 7.31 0.29 32.28
CA ASP A 559 6.69 1.20 33.26
C ASP A 559 7.47 2.53 33.39
N ASP A 560 8.38 2.80 32.45
CA ASP A 560 9.04 4.09 32.34
C ASP A 560 8.02 5.16 31.93
N ALA A 561 7.92 6.18 32.80
CA ALA A 561 6.98 7.26 32.61
C ALA A 561 7.55 8.28 31.61
N VAL A 562 6.69 9.01 30.90
CA VAL A 562 7.17 10.07 29.98
C VAL A 562 7.39 11.36 30.76
N ALA A 563 8.58 11.93 30.65
CA ALA A 563 8.94 13.22 31.23
C ALA A 563 8.61 14.36 30.25
N ILE A 564 8.02 15.44 30.77
CA ILE A 564 8.01 16.74 30.07
C ILE A 564 9.29 17.46 30.47
N VAL A 565 10.18 17.69 29.50
CA VAL A 565 11.53 18.23 29.77
C VAL A 565 11.68 19.70 29.36
N ALA A 566 10.89 20.16 28.40
CA ALA A 566 10.73 21.58 28.12
C ALA A 566 9.32 21.92 27.68
N MET A 567 8.99 23.21 27.73
CA MET A 567 7.79 23.77 27.12
C MET A 567 8.06 25.18 26.59
N GLY A 568 7.41 25.50 25.47
CA GLY A 568 7.30 26.82 24.88
C GLY A 568 5.83 27.12 24.57
N CYS A 569 5.42 28.38 24.67
CA CYS A 569 4.03 28.75 24.42
C CYS A 569 3.85 30.24 24.14
N ARG A 570 2.82 30.59 23.39
CA ARG A 570 2.35 31.97 23.19
C ARG A 570 0.85 32.02 23.34
N TYR A 571 0.37 32.81 24.29
CA TYR A 571 -1.05 32.98 24.63
C TYR A 571 -1.43 34.48 24.73
N PRO A 572 -2.73 34.82 24.69
CA PRO A 572 -3.23 36.19 24.83
C PRO A 572 -2.75 36.88 26.11
N GLY A 573 -2.83 38.21 26.16
CA GLY A 573 -2.32 38.99 27.30
C GLY A 573 -0.78 39.10 27.36
N GLY A 574 -0.08 38.76 26.27
CA GLY A 574 1.39 38.88 26.19
C GLY A 574 2.15 37.74 26.88
N ALA A 575 1.49 36.59 27.06
CA ALA A 575 2.07 35.37 27.62
C ALA A 575 2.89 34.61 26.55
N ASP A 576 4.00 35.20 26.14
CA ASP A 576 4.98 34.67 25.16
C ASP A 576 6.02 33.69 25.75
N SER A 577 5.85 33.30 27.02
CA SER A 577 6.69 32.29 27.67
C SER A 577 5.93 31.60 28.81
N PRO A 578 6.36 30.40 29.25
CA PRO A 578 5.79 29.72 30.42
C PRO A 578 5.80 30.58 31.70
N GLU A 579 6.84 31.39 31.89
CA GLU A 579 6.97 32.30 33.04
C GLU A 579 6.05 33.52 32.95
N ARG A 580 5.61 33.91 31.75
CA ARG A 580 4.60 34.96 31.56
C ARG A 580 3.19 34.39 31.65
N LEU A 581 2.95 33.20 31.12
CA LEU A 581 1.71 32.45 31.35
C LEU A 581 1.46 32.25 32.84
N TRP A 582 2.47 31.81 33.59
CA TRP A 582 2.36 31.64 35.04
C TRP A 582 1.97 32.94 35.74
N ARG A 583 2.59 34.07 35.39
CA ARG A 583 2.23 35.40 35.93
C ARG A 583 0.80 35.80 35.59
N LEU A 584 0.39 35.66 34.32
CA LEU A 584 -0.97 35.94 33.88
C LEU A 584 -2.01 35.18 34.73
N LEU A 585 -1.75 33.90 34.99
CA LEU A 585 -2.59 33.03 35.82
C LEU A 585 -2.55 33.42 37.31
N THR A 586 -1.38 33.69 37.90
CA THR A 586 -1.27 34.05 39.34
C THR A 586 -1.83 35.43 39.64
N ASP A 587 -1.72 36.36 38.69
CA ASP A 587 -2.20 37.73 38.83
C ASP A 587 -3.71 37.83 38.53
N GLY A 588 -4.34 36.73 38.10
CA GLY A 588 -5.77 36.68 37.74
C GLY A 588 -6.12 37.59 36.56
N THR A 589 -5.18 37.76 35.63
CA THR A 589 -5.32 38.73 34.52
C THR A 589 -6.30 38.21 33.47
N ASP A 590 -7.33 39.00 33.21
CA ASP A 590 -8.23 38.78 32.07
C ASP A 590 -7.52 39.20 30.76
N ALA A 591 -7.38 38.23 29.85
CA ALA A 591 -6.71 38.39 28.57
C ALA A 591 -7.69 38.51 27.38
N VAL A 592 -8.99 38.62 27.66
CA VAL A 592 -10.02 38.88 26.64
C VAL A 592 -9.95 40.34 26.18
N THR A 593 -9.93 40.54 24.88
CA THR A 593 -9.74 41.85 24.22
C THR A 593 -10.74 42.04 23.08
N PRO A 594 -11.08 43.29 22.70
CA PRO A 594 -11.82 43.55 21.46
C PRO A 594 -11.13 42.97 20.22
N PHE A 595 -11.92 42.65 19.19
CA PHE A 595 -11.39 42.04 17.96
C PHE A 595 -10.25 42.86 17.32
N PRO A 596 -9.20 42.21 16.81
CA PRO A 596 -8.01 42.87 16.28
C PRO A 596 -8.27 43.57 14.94
N GLY A 597 -7.77 44.80 14.81
CA GLY A 597 -8.00 45.65 13.63
C GLY A 597 -7.10 45.35 12.41
N ASP A 598 -6.15 44.42 12.52
CA ASP A 598 -5.15 44.10 11.50
C ASP A 598 -5.48 42.85 10.66
N ARG A 599 -6.53 42.10 11.02
CA ARG A 599 -6.95 40.87 10.32
C ARG A 599 -7.75 41.09 9.03
N GLY A 600 -8.14 42.33 8.71
CA GLY A 600 -8.91 42.65 7.50
C GLY A 600 -10.36 42.17 7.50
N TRP A 601 -10.93 41.85 8.67
CA TRP A 601 -12.30 41.34 8.81
C TRP A 601 -13.36 42.43 8.57
N SER A 602 -14.47 42.07 7.91
CA SER A 602 -15.69 42.87 8.00
C SER A 602 -16.42 42.57 9.30
N LEU A 603 -16.58 43.61 10.14
CA LEU A 603 -17.34 43.56 11.40
C LEU A 603 -18.82 43.93 11.19
N GLU A 604 -19.28 44.11 9.94
CA GLU A 604 -20.67 44.44 9.61
C GLU A 604 -21.66 43.30 9.99
N GLY A 605 -21.15 42.08 10.18
CA GLY A 605 -21.91 40.92 10.66
C GLY A 605 -22.28 40.97 12.15
N ALA A 606 -21.81 41.95 12.93
CA ALA A 606 -22.09 42.03 14.36
C ALA A 606 -23.60 42.14 14.67
N CYS A 607 -24.08 41.40 15.67
CA CYS A 607 -25.47 41.40 16.12
C CYS A 607 -25.62 41.57 17.64
N ALA A 608 -26.86 41.60 18.12
CA ALA A 608 -27.20 41.27 19.50
C ALA A 608 -27.42 39.74 19.60
N PRO A 609 -27.23 39.11 20.78
CA PRO A 609 -27.46 37.67 20.96
C PRO A 609 -28.86 37.19 20.55
N GLU A 610 -29.88 38.05 20.72
CA GLU A 610 -31.27 37.81 20.32
C GLU A 610 -31.53 37.94 18.81
N ASP A 611 -30.62 38.57 18.06
CA ASP A 611 -30.76 38.90 16.62
C ASP A 611 -29.84 38.06 15.71
N VAL A 612 -29.40 36.89 16.17
CA VAL A 612 -28.52 36.00 15.41
C VAL A 612 -29.23 35.48 14.16
N ALA A 613 -28.58 35.65 13.02
CA ALA A 613 -29.01 35.17 11.72
C ALA A 613 -27.80 34.61 10.96
N PRO A 614 -27.99 33.78 9.91
CA PRO A 614 -26.88 33.22 9.14
C PRO A 614 -25.89 34.29 8.67
N GLY A 615 -24.59 34.07 8.91
CA GLY A 615 -23.53 35.03 8.58
C GLY A 615 -23.28 36.13 9.64
N ARG A 616 -24.04 36.17 10.74
CA ARG A 616 -23.87 37.14 11.84
C ARG A 616 -23.26 36.50 13.09
N HIS A 617 -22.66 37.33 13.95
CA HIS A 617 -22.06 36.91 15.22
C HIS A 617 -22.32 37.96 16.32
N TYR A 618 -22.48 37.53 17.58
CA TYR A 618 -22.73 38.45 18.70
C TYR A 618 -21.49 38.74 19.57
N GLN A 619 -20.47 37.88 19.54
CA GLN A 619 -19.19 38.14 20.20
C GLN A 619 -18.49 39.37 19.62
N ARG A 620 -17.88 40.16 20.51
CA ARG A 620 -17.07 41.35 20.16
C ARG A 620 -15.70 41.35 20.81
N GLU A 621 -15.49 40.44 21.75
CA GLU A 621 -14.25 40.26 22.49
C GLU A 621 -13.88 38.78 22.51
N ALA A 622 -12.58 38.47 22.46
CA ALA A 622 -12.03 37.12 22.57
C ALA A 622 -10.54 37.18 22.98
N GLY A 623 -9.90 36.04 23.20
CA GLY A 623 -8.45 35.99 23.42
C GLY A 623 -7.67 36.00 22.09
N PHE A 624 -6.82 37.01 21.84
CA PHE A 624 -6.09 37.12 20.57
C PHE A 624 -4.56 37.16 20.75
N LEU A 625 -3.88 36.59 19.76
CA LEU A 625 -2.46 36.79 19.47
C LEU A 625 -2.34 37.92 18.44
N HIS A 626 -2.30 39.16 18.92
CA HIS A 626 -2.19 40.36 18.08
C HIS A 626 -1.00 40.30 17.10
N ASP A 627 0.10 39.66 17.48
CA ASP A 627 1.30 39.55 16.64
C ASP A 627 1.40 38.25 15.82
N ALA A 628 0.33 37.43 15.73
CA ALA A 628 0.35 36.13 15.02
C ALA A 628 0.73 36.22 13.52
N GLY A 629 0.61 37.39 12.89
CA GLY A 629 1.05 37.60 11.51
C GLY A 629 2.58 37.69 11.34
N ARG A 630 3.33 37.95 12.42
CA ARG A 630 4.80 38.08 12.39
C ARG A 630 5.47 36.71 12.30
N PHE A 631 6.59 36.65 11.58
CA PHE A 631 7.39 35.44 11.42
C PHE A 631 8.79 35.77 10.91
N ASP A 632 9.85 35.18 11.48
CA ASP A 632 11.21 35.29 10.91
C ASP A 632 11.43 34.26 9.80
N ALA A 633 10.90 34.57 8.62
CA ALA A 633 11.05 33.73 7.43
C ALA A 633 12.53 33.51 7.04
N GLY A 634 13.40 34.51 7.26
CA GLY A 634 14.81 34.44 6.90
C GLY A 634 15.57 33.41 7.75
N PHE A 635 15.28 33.36 9.04
CA PHE A 635 15.85 32.40 9.98
C PHE A 635 15.56 30.94 9.58
N PHE A 636 14.32 30.64 9.19
CA PHE A 636 13.91 29.29 8.76
C PHE A 636 14.23 28.98 7.28
N GLY A 637 14.92 29.87 6.55
CA GLY A 637 15.24 29.68 5.13
C GLY A 637 14.03 29.76 4.19
N ILE A 638 12.93 30.36 4.65
CA ILE A 638 11.66 30.46 3.93
C ILE A 638 11.60 31.79 3.16
N SER A 639 11.15 31.75 1.91
CA SER A 639 11.06 32.98 1.11
C SER A 639 9.93 33.90 1.62
N PRO A 640 10.05 35.24 1.53
CA PRO A 640 8.97 36.15 1.92
C PRO A 640 7.64 35.89 1.19
N ARG A 641 7.70 35.34 -0.03
CA ARG A 641 6.51 34.96 -0.82
C ARG A 641 5.82 33.73 -0.23
N GLU A 642 6.58 32.72 0.15
CA GLU A 642 6.06 31.52 0.81
C GLU A 642 5.51 31.87 2.20
N ALA A 643 6.25 32.66 2.98
CA ALA A 643 5.84 33.09 4.31
C ALA A 643 4.47 33.79 4.31
N LEU A 644 4.18 34.62 3.30
CA LEU A 644 2.86 35.25 3.13
C LEU A 644 1.73 34.25 2.86
N ALA A 645 2.01 33.10 2.24
CA ALA A 645 1.03 32.06 1.91
C ALA A 645 0.84 31.00 3.01
N MET A 646 1.75 30.94 3.99
CA MET A 646 1.69 30.01 5.12
C MET A 646 0.65 30.46 6.15
N ASP A 647 -0.19 29.55 6.63
CA ASP A 647 -1.03 29.73 7.80
C ASP A 647 -0.18 30.20 9.01
N PRO A 648 -0.54 31.32 9.69
CA PRO A 648 0.04 31.73 10.97
C PRO A 648 0.25 30.61 12.00
N GLN A 649 -0.63 29.59 12.03
CA GLN A 649 -0.47 28.41 12.88
C GLN A 649 0.87 27.71 12.61
N GLN A 650 1.24 27.49 11.34
CA GLN A 650 2.51 26.85 10.96
C GLN A 650 3.72 27.72 11.33
N ARG A 651 3.60 29.05 11.18
CA ARG A 651 4.65 30.02 11.53
C ARG A 651 4.97 30.00 13.02
N LEU A 652 3.92 30.10 13.85
CA LEU A 652 4.01 30.07 15.31
C LEU A 652 4.52 28.72 15.83
N LEU A 653 4.11 27.61 15.21
CA LEU A 653 4.57 26.27 15.53
C LEU A 653 6.07 26.08 15.28
N LEU A 654 6.61 26.63 14.18
CA LEU A 654 8.06 26.61 13.91
C LEU A 654 8.84 27.36 14.99
N GLU A 655 8.49 28.61 15.25
CA GLU A 655 9.17 29.44 16.25
C GLU A 655 9.08 28.82 17.65
N THR A 656 7.88 28.39 18.07
CA THR A 656 7.67 27.81 19.40
C THR A 656 8.37 26.45 19.56
N SER A 657 8.47 25.65 18.50
CA SER A 657 9.22 24.37 18.54
C SER A 657 10.72 24.61 18.70
N TRP A 658 11.27 25.61 17.99
CA TRP A 658 12.67 26.02 18.13
C TRP A 658 12.97 26.51 19.56
N GLU A 659 12.16 27.46 20.06
CA GLU A 659 12.25 27.98 21.43
C GLU A 659 12.16 26.86 22.49
N THR A 660 11.31 25.85 22.27
CA THR A 660 11.14 24.72 23.19
C THR A 660 12.41 23.87 23.28
N LEU A 661 13.10 23.64 22.17
CA LEU A 661 14.36 22.89 22.12
C LEU A 661 15.50 23.66 22.79
N GLU A 662 15.66 24.96 22.49
CA GLU A 662 16.65 25.80 23.16
C GLU A 662 16.43 25.86 24.69
N ARG A 663 15.17 25.89 25.13
CA ARG A 663 14.80 25.87 26.55
C ARG A 663 15.08 24.52 27.24
N ALA A 664 15.19 23.43 26.49
CA ALA A 664 15.69 22.15 26.99
C ALA A 664 17.23 22.12 27.13
N GLY A 665 17.94 23.11 26.58
CA GLY A 665 19.39 23.10 26.43
C GLY A 665 19.88 22.27 25.24
N ILE A 666 18.99 21.93 24.31
CA ILE A 666 19.31 21.12 23.12
C ILE A 666 19.51 22.06 21.94
N ASP A 667 20.70 21.99 21.31
CA ASP A 667 20.94 22.66 20.03
C ASP A 667 20.08 21.98 18.94
N PRO A 668 19.11 22.67 18.32
CA PRO A 668 18.21 22.06 17.35
C PRO A 668 18.94 21.47 16.13
N HIS A 669 20.13 21.97 15.79
CA HIS A 669 20.92 21.43 14.68
C HIS A 669 21.49 20.04 14.98
N THR A 670 21.66 19.67 16.26
CA THR A 670 22.15 18.33 16.67
C THR A 670 21.12 17.23 16.51
N LEU A 671 19.84 17.58 16.33
CA LEU A 671 18.74 16.63 16.10
C LEU A 671 18.55 16.24 14.62
N ARG A 672 19.37 16.79 13.71
CA ARG A 672 19.31 16.43 12.28
C ARG A 672 19.67 14.95 12.06
N GLY A 673 18.78 14.21 11.42
CA GLY A 673 18.89 12.76 11.23
C GLY A 673 18.53 11.95 12.49
N SER A 674 17.94 12.57 13.51
CA SER A 674 17.45 11.84 14.68
C SER A 674 15.99 11.42 14.49
N GLY A 675 15.62 10.25 15.02
CA GLY A 675 14.24 9.75 15.10
C GLY A 675 13.38 10.52 16.12
N THR A 676 13.45 11.86 16.14
CA THR A 676 12.64 12.72 17.01
C THR A 676 11.25 12.89 16.40
N GLY A 677 10.19 12.51 17.12
CA GLY A 677 8.81 12.63 16.64
C GLY A 677 8.24 14.04 16.77
N VAL A 678 7.23 14.37 15.97
CA VAL A 678 6.51 15.65 15.97
C VAL A 678 5.01 15.41 15.88
N TYR A 679 4.29 15.68 16.97
CA TYR A 679 2.85 15.42 17.10
C TYR A 679 2.12 16.74 17.40
N ILE A 680 1.35 17.25 16.43
CA ILE A 680 0.69 18.56 16.54
C ILE A 680 -0.83 18.41 16.45
N GLY A 681 -1.54 18.96 17.43
CA GLY A 681 -2.97 19.21 17.33
C GLY A 681 -3.23 20.55 16.63
N ALA A 682 -3.81 20.52 15.43
CA ALA A 682 -4.18 21.74 14.70
C ALA A 682 -5.44 21.50 13.86
N MET A 683 -6.40 22.41 13.96
CA MET A 683 -7.58 22.42 13.12
C MET A 683 -7.34 23.24 11.86
N THR A 684 -7.96 22.84 10.75
CA THR A 684 -7.86 23.59 9.49
C THR A 684 -8.65 24.88 9.61
N MET A 685 -7.98 26.02 9.46
CA MET A 685 -8.58 27.35 9.52
C MET A 685 -8.44 28.02 8.15
N ASP A 686 -9.51 28.60 7.62
CA ASP A 686 -9.56 29.17 6.26
C ASP A 686 -8.63 30.39 6.09
N TYR A 687 -7.33 30.16 5.89
CA TYR A 687 -6.34 31.21 5.60
C TYR A 687 -6.05 31.30 4.09
N GLY A 688 -6.13 32.52 3.55
CA GLY A 688 -5.93 32.80 2.13
C GLY A 688 -7.14 32.46 1.25
N PRO A 689 -7.01 32.61 -0.09
CA PRO A 689 -8.06 32.24 -1.04
C PRO A 689 -8.20 30.71 -1.14
N ARG A 690 -9.38 30.22 -1.54
CA ARG A 690 -9.55 28.77 -1.81
C ARG A 690 -8.63 28.32 -2.94
N LEU A 691 -8.19 27.07 -2.89
CA LEU A 691 -7.21 26.52 -3.83
C LEU A 691 -7.62 26.63 -5.31
N HIS A 692 -8.93 26.60 -5.62
CA HIS A 692 -9.47 26.75 -6.98
C HIS A 692 -9.82 28.20 -7.36
N GLU A 693 -9.81 29.13 -6.40
CA GLU A 693 -10.06 30.57 -6.58
C GLU A 693 -8.73 31.36 -6.71
N ALA A 694 -7.59 30.69 -6.54
CA ALA A 694 -6.26 31.26 -6.62
C ALA A 694 -5.89 31.71 -8.05
N THR A 695 -5.93 33.02 -8.30
CA THR A 695 -5.57 33.62 -9.60
C THR A 695 -4.06 33.63 -9.88
N ASP A 696 -3.26 33.58 -8.82
CA ASP A 696 -1.81 33.77 -8.91
C ASP A 696 -1.11 32.41 -8.82
N GLY A 697 -0.43 32.01 -9.89
CA GLY A 697 0.24 30.69 -10.04
C GLY A 697 1.48 30.47 -9.17
N ASN A 698 1.40 30.81 -7.87
CA ASN A 698 2.52 30.90 -6.94
C ASN A 698 2.85 29.59 -6.21
N GLY A 699 2.12 28.50 -6.41
CA GLY A 699 2.44 27.14 -5.93
C GLY A 699 2.39 26.87 -4.41
N HIS A 700 2.53 27.90 -3.56
CA HIS A 700 2.68 27.73 -2.10
C HIS A 700 1.38 27.61 -1.31
N LEU A 701 0.19 27.82 -1.90
CA LEU A 701 -1.07 27.80 -1.14
C LEU A 701 -1.39 26.42 -0.54
N LEU A 702 -1.11 25.34 -1.28
CA LEU A 702 -1.30 23.97 -0.78
C LEU A 702 -0.39 23.69 0.42
N THR A 703 0.91 23.95 0.28
CA THR A 703 1.89 23.74 1.36
C THR A 703 1.75 24.74 2.51
N GLY A 704 1.16 25.90 2.26
CA GLY A 704 0.91 26.91 3.28
C GLY A 704 -0.24 26.58 4.23
N ASN A 705 -1.24 25.81 3.78
CA ASN A 705 -2.53 25.68 4.50
C ASN A 705 -2.98 24.23 4.76
N THR A 706 -2.32 23.22 4.18
CA THR A 706 -2.66 21.81 4.46
C THR A 706 -2.24 21.42 5.87
N GLY A 707 -3.17 20.85 6.66
CA GLY A 707 -2.93 20.50 8.06
C GLY A 707 -1.73 19.58 8.31
N SER A 708 -1.47 18.59 7.45
CA SER A 708 -0.30 17.69 7.56
C SER A 708 1.04 18.43 7.46
N VAL A 709 1.08 19.63 6.89
CA VAL A 709 2.30 20.43 6.79
C VAL A 709 2.62 21.13 8.11
N ALA A 710 1.70 21.23 9.07
CA ALA A 710 1.98 21.84 10.38
C ALA A 710 3.07 21.07 11.16
N SER A 711 2.94 19.74 11.30
CA SER A 711 3.97 18.87 11.88
C SER A 711 5.13 18.63 10.89
N GLY A 712 4.82 18.35 9.62
CA GLY A 712 5.82 18.06 8.59
C GLY A 712 6.83 19.20 8.36
N ARG A 713 6.42 20.48 8.47
CA ARG A 713 7.31 21.63 8.30
C ARG A 713 8.27 21.80 9.48
N ILE A 714 7.86 21.47 10.71
CA ILE A 714 8.77 21.41 11.87
C ILE A 714 9.82 20.33 11.64
N ALA A 715 9.39 19.11 11.29
CA ALA A 715 10.29 18.00 11.00
C ALA A 715 11.27 18.34 9.88
N TYR A 716 10.80 18.94 8.78
CA TYR A 716 11.64 19.37 7.66
C TYR A 716 12.65 20.47 8.03
N ALA A 717 12.23 21.53 8.73
CA ALA A 717 13.13 22.64 9.08
C ALA A 717 14.24 22.22 10.05
N LEU A 718 13.88 21.37 11.02
CA LEU A 718 14.80 20.83 12.02
C LEU A 718 15.57 19.59 11.52
N GLY A 719 15.13 18.95 10.44
CA GLY A 719 15.72 17.72 9.87
C GLY A 719 15.47 16.47 10.71
N LEU A 720 14.29 16.34 11.30
CA LEU A 720 13.89 15.21 12.15
C LEU A 720 13.32 14.07 11.29
N GLU A 721 13.70 12.84 11.59
CA GLU A 721 13.31 11.61 10.86
C GLU A 721 12.31 10.74 11.65
N GLY A 722 11.85 11.20 12.81
CA GLY A 722 10.74 10.57 13.54
C GLY A 722 9.37 10.89 12.92
N ALA A 723 8.33 10.21 13.37
CA ALA A 723 6.98 10.40 12.84
C ALA A 723 6.49 11.85 12.99
N ALA A 724 6.03 12.44 11.88
CA ALA A 724 5.43 13.78 11.84
C ALA A 724 3.92 13.66 11.60
N VAL A 725 3.12 13.91 12.64
CA VAL A 725 1.67 13.70 12.65
C VAL A 725 0.95 14.99 13.04
N THR A 726 0.03 15.44 12.20
CA THR A 726 -0.98 16.43 12.60
C THR A 726 -2.28 15.71 12.90
N VAL A 727 -2.91 16.04 14.03
CA VAL A 727 -4.19 15.49 14.47
C VAL A 727 -5.23 16.60 14.50
N ASP A 728 -6.43 16.32 13.98
CA ASP A 728 -7.62 17.14 14.19
C ASP A 728 -8.70 16.27 14.87
N THR A 729 -8.92 16.53 16.15
CA THR A 729 -10.06 16.05 16.94
C THR A 729 -10.78 17.25 17.57
N ALA A 730 -10.89 18.34 16.80
CA ALA A 730 -11.42 19.63 17.21
C ALA A 730 -10.74 20.14 18.51
N CYS A 731 -11.51 20.48 19.54
CA CYS A 731 -11.01 21.08 20.78
C CYS A 731 -10.05 20.18 21.58
N SER A 732 -9.98 18.88 21.31
CA SER A 732 -9.12 17.93 22.03
C SER A 732 -7.75 17.66 21.36
N SER A 733 -7.52 18.23 20.17
CA SER A 733 -6.42 17.85 19.26
C SER A 733 -5.03 17.83 19.90
N SER A 734 -4.70 18.82 20.74
CA SER A 734 -3.38 18.90 21.38
C SER A 734 -3.16 17.83 22.47
N LEU A 735 -4.22 17.40 23.16
CA LEU A 735 -4.14 16.30 24.13
C LEU A 735 -4.09 14.92 23.45
N VAL A 736 -4.74 14.77 22.29
CA VAL A 736 -4.60 13.55 21.48
C VAL A 736 -3.21 13.48 20.85
N ALA A 737 -2.65 14.60 20.37
CA ALA A 737 -1.26 14.68 19.92
C ALA A 737 -0.25 14.31 21.04
N LEU A 738 -0.46 14.82 22.26
CA LEU A 738 0.30 14.41 23.45
C LEU A 738 0.13 12.91 23.76
N HIS A 739 -1.07 12.34 23.62
CA HIS A 739 -1.28 10.90 23.80
C HIS A 739 -0.47 10.08 22.80
N LEU A 740 -0.51 10.42 21.51
CA LEU A 740 0.26 9.73 20.47
C LEU A 740 1.79 9.81 20.73
N ALA A 741 2.30 10.99 21.09
CA ALA A 741 3.70 11.17 21.43
C ALA A 741 4.12 10.31 22.64
N VAL A 742 3.25 10.19 23.65
CA VAL A 742 3.48 9.32 24.83
C VAL A 742 3.48 7.85 24.45
N GLN A 743 2.61 7.41 23.52
CA GLN A 743 2.65 6.04 23.02
C GLN A 743 3.93 5.75 22.24
N ALA A 744 4.34 6.64 21.32
CA ALA A 744 5.55 6.48 20.52
C ALA A 744 6.83 6.39 21.36
N LEU A 745 6.95 7.22 22.42
CA LEU A 745 8.08 7.16 23.35
C LEU A 745 8.12 5.85 24.16
N ARG A 746 6.95 5.30 24.52
CA ARG A 746 6.81 4.03 25.25
C ARG A 746 7.02 2.81 24.36
N GLY A 747 6.50 2.84 23.14
CA GLY A 747 6.79 1.87 22.07
C GLY A 747 8.21 1.95 21.54
N GLN A 748 8.99 2.94 21.99
CA GLN A 748 10.38 3.21 21.61
C GLN A 748 10.56 3.57 20.11
N GLU A 749 9.48 3.99 19.44
CA GLU A 749 9.47 4.51 18.06
C GLU A 749 10.29 5.81 17.92
N CYS A 750 10.37 6.58 19.02
CA CYS A 750 11.24 7.73 19.14
C CYS A 750 11.90 7.76 20.54
N ALA A 751 13.03 8.46 20.65
CA ALA A 751 13.70 8.75 21.92
C ALA A 751 13.34 10.12 22.50
N LEU A 752 12.88 11.03 21.63
CA LEU A 752 12.51 12.41 21.92
C LEU A 752 11.29 12.75 21.06
N ALA A 753 10.33 13.52 21.56
CA ALA A 753 9.16 13.94 20.81
C ALA A 753 8.75 15.37 21.14
N LEU A 754 8.44 16.15 20.11
CA LEU A 754 7.69 17.40 20.23
C LEU A 754 6.21 17.07 20.20
N ALA A 755 5.45 17.52 21.20
CA ALA A 755 3.99 17.37 21.26
C ALA A 755 3.34 18.72 21.56
N GLY A 756 2.35 19.13 20.77
CA GLY A 756 1.77 20.46 20.96
C GLY A 756 0.49 20.70 20.20
N GLY A 757 0.13 21.97 20.08
CA GLY A 757 -0.94 22.41 19.21
C GLY A 757 -1.00 23.92 19.05
N ALA A 758 -1.71 24.36 18.01
CA ALA A 758 -1.93 25.76 17.71
C ALA A 758 -3.37 26.01 17.25
N THR A 759 -3.87 27.21 17.59
CA THR A 759 -5.13 27.78 17.09
C THR A 759 -4.87 29.26 16.79
N VAL A 760 -5.07 29.68 15.54
CA VAL A 760 -5.14 31.09 15.15
C VAL A 760 -6.43 31.27 14.35
N MET A 761 -7.13 32.38 14.55
CA MET A 761 -8.35 32.69 13.80
C MET A 761 -8.00 33.67 12.67
N PRO A 762 -7.93 33.22 11.40
CA PRO A 762 -7.67 34.08 10.26
C PRO A 762 -8.94 34.78 9.74
N THR A 763 -10.12 34.25 10.06
CA THR A 763 -11.44 34.73 9.60
C THR A 763 -12.44 34.70 10.76
N PRO A 764 -13.56 35.46 10.69
CA PRO A 764 -14.59 35.42 11.73
C PRO A 764 -15.48 34.15 11.70
N GLY A 765 -15.15 33.14 10.89
CA GLY A 765 -16.00 31.97 10.64
C GLY A 765 -16.41 31.21 11.90
N MET A 766 -15.47 30.93 12.81
CA MET A 766 -15.74 30.27 14.09
C MET A 766 -16.72 31.06 14.98
N PHE A 767 -16.64 32.39 14.96
CA PHE A 767 -17.57 33.24 15.72
C PHE A 767 -18.98 33.18 15.13
N VAL A 768 -19.12 33.15 13.80
CA VAL A 768 -20.41 33.02 13.12
C VAL A 768 -21.04 31.65 13.38
N GLU A 769 -20.26 30.57 13.24
CA GLU A 769 -20.74 29.20 13.42
C GLU A 769 -21.25 28.97 14.85
N PHE A 770 -20.41 29.18 15.86
CA PHE A 770 -20.82 28.96 17.25
C PHE A 770 -21.79 30.03 17.79
N SER A 771 -21.87 31.23 17.16
CA SER A 771 -22.98 32.15 17.43
C SER A 771 -24.32 31.57 17.00
N SER A 772 -24.39 30.93 15.84
CA SER A 772 -25.64 30.33 15.32
C SER A 772 -26.20 29.22 16.21
N GLN A 773 -25.31 28.54 16.96
CA GLN A 773 -25.63 27.50 17.92
C GLN A 773 -25.95 28.05 19.32
N GLY A 774 -25.74 29.34 19.58
CA GLY A 774 -25.85 29.95 20.91
C GLY A 774 -24.80 29.46 21.92
N ALA A 775 -23.67 28.92 21.45
CA ALA A 775 -22.69 28.22 22.27
C ALA A 775 -21.64 29.14 22.93
N LEU A 776 -21.55 30.40 22.47
CA LEU A 776 -20.53 31.34 22.90
C LEU A 776 -21.04 32.31 23.99
N ALA A 777 -20.19 32.57 24.98
CA ALA A 777 -20.44 33.60 26.01
C ALA A 777 -20.41 35.00 25.37
N ALA A 778 -21.44 35.84 25.58
CA ALA A 778 -21.58 37.12 24.87
C ALA A 778 -20.44 38.12 25.18
N ASP A 779 -19.85 38.02 26.37
CA ASP A 779 -18.68 38.76 26.84
C ASP A 779 -17.34 38.08 26.48
N GLY A 780 -17.35 37.01 25.69
CA GLY A 780 -16.15 36.28 25.28
C GLY A 780 -15.43 35.52 26.39
N ARG A 781 -16.03 35.34 27.58
CA ARG A 781 -15.35 34.81 28.77
C ARG A 781 -15.86 33.44 29.21
N CYS A 782 -14.95 32.48 29.37
CA CYS A 782 -15.25 31.18 29.99
C CYS A 782 -15.52 31.32 31.50
N LYS A 783 -16.79 31.42 31.89
CA LYS A 783 -17.24 31.59 33.28
C LYS A 783 -17.38 30.24 34.01
N ALA A 784 -16.33 29.40 33.96
CA ALA A 784 -16.33 28.05 34.53
C ALA A 784 -16.75 28.04 36.01
N PHE A 785 -17.63 27.10 36.37
CA PHE A 785 -18.23 26.94 37.70
C PHE A 785 -19.06 28.12 38.23
N SER A 786 -19.29 29.18 37.43
CA SER A 786 -20.15 30.30 37.80
C SER A 786 -21.63 29.97 37.55
N ALA A 787 -22.51 30.50 38.40
CA ALA A 787 -23.95 30.53 38.14
C ALA A 787 -24.34 31.47 36.96
N GLN A 788 -23.37 32.22 36.42
CA GLN A 788 -23.50 33.09 35.25
C GLN A 788 -22.82 32.51 33.99
N ALA A 789 -22.56 31.20 33.96
CA ALA A 789 -22.08 30.52 32.75
C ALA A 789 -23.17 30.50 31.67
N ASP A 790 -22.84 31.03 30.49
CA ASP A 790 -23.75 31.28 29.36
C ASP A 790 -23.15 30.79 28.01
N GLY A 791 -22.01 30.12 28.04
CA GLY A 791 -21.27 29.63 26.88
C GLY A 791 -19.77 29.60 27.13
N PHE A 792 -18.98 29.38 26.07
CA PHE A 792 -17.52 29.47 26.11
C PHE A 792 -16.98 30.69 25.36
N GLY A 793 -15.76 31.11 25.71
CA GLY A 793 -14.98 32.12 24.98
C GLY A 793 -13.99 31.46 24.04
N LEU A 794 -13.84 32.00 22.83
CA LEU A 794 -12.79 31.58 21.90
C LEU A 794 -11.47 32.29 22.23
N ALA A 795 -10.35 31.60 21.98
CA ALA A 795 -9.02 32.17 22.12
C ALA A 795 -8.04 31.58 21.10
N GLU A 796 -7.11 32.40 20.63
CA GLU A 796 -5.91 31.98 19.89
C GLU A 796 -4.80 31.53 20.86
N GLY A 797 -3.88 30.69 20.40
CA GLY A 797 -2.76 30.23 21.21
C GLY A 797 -1.88 29.19 20.50
N VAL A 798 -0.65 29.03 20.97
CA VAL A 798 0.24 27.92 20.61
C VAL A 798 0.95 27.40 21.87
N GLY A 799 1.09 26.08 21.99
CA GLY A 799 1.85 25.44 23.05
C GLY A 799 2.55 24.19 22.52
N VAL A 800 3.83 24.05 22.84
CA VAL A 800 4.67 22.89 22.46
C VAL A 800 5.39 22.39 23.71
N LEU A 801 5.41 21.08 23.86
CA LEU A 801 6.08 20.32 24.92
C LEU A 801 7.19 19.48 24.27
N LEU A 802 8.33 19.39 24.94
CA LEU A 802 9.36 18.40 24.62
C LEU A 802 9.27 17.25 25.60
N LEU A 803 9.26 16.03 25.07
CA LEU A 803 9.00 14.80 25.77
C LEU A 803 10.10 13.77 25.52
N GLU A 804 10.51 13.05 26.55
CA GLU A 804 11.33 11.83 26.44
C GLU A 804 10.94 10.86 27.56
N ARG A 805 11.47 9.63 27.55
CA ARG A 805 11.27 8.71 28.70
C ARG A 805 12.00 9.23 29.94
N LEU A 806 11.45 9.01 31.13
CA LEU A 806 12.01 9.54 32.39
C LEU A 806 13.40 8.96 32.69
N SER A 807 13.71 7.72 32.30
CA SER A 807 15.08 7.20 32.35
C SER A 807 16.04 7.93 31.39
N ASP A 808 15.56 8.30 30.20
CA ASP A 808 16.33 9.03 29.19
C ASP A 808 16.63 10.46 29.66
N ALA A 809 15.63 11.21 30.13
CA ALA A 809 15.81 12.56 30.69
C ALA A 809 16.86 12.57 31.81
N ARG A 810 16.79 11.59 32.72
CA ARG A 810 17.76 11.42 33.82
C ARG A 810 19.16 11.06 33.33
N ARG A 811 19.28 10.24 32.29
CA ARG A 811 20.56 9.84 31.69
C ARG A 811 21.21 11.00 30.94
N ASN A 812 20.41 11.77 30.22
CA ASN A 812 20.83 12.91 29.40
C ASN A 812 21.09 14.16 30.25
N GLY A 813 20.60 14.19 31.50
CA GLY A 813 20.73 15.32 32.42
C GLY A 813 19.74 16.46 32.14
N HIS A 814 18.71 16.19 31.33
CA HIS A 814 17.67 17.15 30.98
C HIS A 814 16.76 17.43 32.20
N PRO A 815 16.27 18.67 32.36
CA PRO A 815 15.35 19.01 33.44
C PRO A 815 14.03 18.26 33.29
N VAL A 816 13.40 17.85 34.39
CA VAL A 816 12.07 17.22 34.38
C VAL A 816 11.08 18.20 34.99
N LEU A 817 10.24 18.82 34.15
CA LEU A 817 9.22 19.79 34.56
C LEU A 817 7.99 19.09 35.15
N ALA A 818 7.58 17.97 34.52
CA ALA A 818 6.47 17.13 34.95
C ALA A 818 6.61 15.71 34.39
N VAL A 819 5.75 14.79 34.83
CA VAL A 819 5.74 13.39 34.38
C VAL A 819 4.32 12.97 34.00
N VAL A 820 4.14 12.52 32.76
CA VAL A 820 2.90 11.92 32.26
C VAL A 820 2.88 10.44 32.67
N ARG A 821 2.11 10.12 33.71
CA ARG A 821 1.95 8.74 34.21
C ARG A 821 1.10 7.87 33.27
N GLY A 822 0.15 8.48 32.57
CA GLY A 822 -0.68 7.82 31.56
C GLY A 822 -1.65 8.80 30.93
N SER A 823 -2.20 8.41 29.79
CA SER A 823 -3.22 9.11 29.04
C SER A 823 -4.08 8.08 28.30
N ALA A 824 -5.34 8.40 28.06
CA ALA A 824 -6.29 7.56 27.34
C ALA A 824 -7.19 8.45 26.50
N VAL A 825 -7.72 7.90 25.41
CA VAL A 825 -8.68 8.56 24.52
C VAL A 825 -9.87 7.62 24.35
N ASN A 826 -11.08 8.16 24.48
CA ASN A 826 -12.34 7.46 24.25
C ASN A 826 -13.28 8.34 23.40
N GLN A 827 -14.49 7.86 23.16
CA GLN A 827 -15.57 8.61 22.53
C GLN A 827 -16.84 8.41 23.36
N ASP A 828 -17.66 9.46 23.48
CA ASP A 828 -18.92 9.42 24.24
C ASP A 828 -20.04 8.67 23.48
N GLY A 829 -19.80 8.35 22.20
CA GLY A 829 -20.71 7.57 21.36
C GLY A 829 -21.97 8.38 21.00
N ALA A 830 -23.13 7.75 21.14
CA ALA A 830 -24.42 8.42 20.93
C ALA A 830 -24.82 9.21 22.18
N SER A 831 -24.28 10.43 22.33
CA SER A 831 -24.73 11.42 23.32
C SER A 831 -25.70 12.44 22.68
N ASN A 832 -26.39 13.22 23.52
CA ASN A 832 -27.24 14.34 23.09
C ASN A 832 -26.52 15.70 23.23
N GLY A 833 -25.19 15.69 23.34
CA GLY A 833 -24.44 16.70 24.09
C GLY A 833 -24.37 16.37 25.58
#